data_AF-A0ABC9CXE1-F1
#
_entry.id   AF-A0ABC9CXE1-F1
#
_cell.length_a   1.000
_cell.length_b   1.000
_cell.length_c   1.000
_cell.angle_alpha   90.00
_cell.angle_beta   90.00
_cell.angle_gamma   90.00
#
_symmetry.space_group_name_H-M   'P 1'
#
loop_
_entity.id
_entity.type
_entity.pdbx_description
1 polymer ?
#
loop_
_entity_poly.entity_id
_entity_poly.type
_entity_poly.pdbx_seq_one_letter_code
_entity_poly.pdbx_strand_id
1 'polypeptide(L)'
;MASADERRTTATETARGGVFAFADRVDAALMALGTLGAVADGCSYNLLLVFASDVVNSLGRARAAAQFMHEVDKSCLNYVYLALAVLPVAFLEGYCWSRTSERQVRRIRRLYLQAMLRQESAFFDSGDAAAASEIIGGISKDASLIQEVLAEKVPLFLMHSTAFISGLAFSIYFSWRLALAASPLALLLVIPGLIYGKYLLRLSHKSRHEYAKVNFVVEQALSSIKTIYSFTAEKRIIHRYATVLDGTIKLGIKQGIAKGLAVGCNGIGFAVWAFLAWYGSRSLGVALPELKHLTEASIAATRILERINRVPQINSDDPEGLMLDRLWGGIKFESVHFAYPSRPHMTVLHDFNLHIPAGKTVALVGSSGSGKSTAIALVQRFYDASEGTVKIDGVDIKELQLKWIRSKMGLVSQDHALFGTSIKENILFGKPVASTDEIYAAAMTANAHDFIMGLPEEYDTKVGERGALLSGGQKQRIAIARAVIRNPVILLLDEATSALDSESEKLVQDALHKASIGRTTLHYNFAYMGVHLVRRIQIQVLEKILTFDAAWFDEETNSSGSLCSRLSNEASLVKTLVADRISLLLQTASGIVTAVTMGLILAWKLALVMIAVQPSTIICYYAKKTVLTNVSRDLAKAQHQSTQIAIEAVYNHRMITSFACSSKVIQLFEHAQAEPQKKGRKMSWVAGITTGMSPCLLYLSWALDYWYGGKLVQSGEISAADFFKTFFVLMTTGKLIAEAGSMTSDLAKGANAVASVFEVLDRKSPQNLQDFSFDVKAGSSVGLVGKSGCGKSTIIGLIQRFYDVGIGAVCIDGMDVRDINIRWYRGQTSLVSQEPVIFSCSVRNNITFGKPEADEDEIVEAAKAANAHEFISSLKDGYETDCGEHGIQFSEGQKQRIAIARAIIRNPAILLLDEATSALDAQSEKMVQEALDRIMSGRTTIVVAHRLNTIRSLDSIAVLGEGKLVELGTYPQLMNMKGAFYNLATLQK
;
A
#
# COMPACT_ATOMS: atom_id res chain seq x y z
N MET A 1 44.59 3.50 33.61
CA MET A 1 43.15 3.84 33.67
C MET A 1 42.82 5.15 32.96
N ALA A 2 43.66 6.20 32.98
CA ALA A 2 43.42 7.45 32.24
C ALA A 2 43.39 7.34 30.70
N SER A 3 44.06 6.33 30.09
CA SER A 3 44.05 6.12 28.63
C SER A 3 42.84 5.33 28.09
N ALA A 4 42.02 4.76 28.97
CA ALA A 4 40.81 4.03 28.60
C ALA A 4 39.58 4.96 28.52
N ASP A 5 39.57 6.04 29.32
CA ASP A 5 38.51 7.05 29.28
C ASP A 5 38.62 7.98 28.07
N GLU A 6 39.83 8.33 27.63
CA GLU A 6 40.05 9.12 26.40
C GLU A 6 39.62 8.37 25.11
N ARG A 7 39.64 7.03 25.15
CA ARG A 7 39.13 6.18 24.06
C ARG A 7 37.60 6.03 24.09
N ARG A 8 36.97 6.17 25.25
CA ARG A 8 35.49 6.16 25.38
C ARG A 8 34.87 7.50 25.00
N THR A 9 35.55 8.62 25.27
CA THR A 9 35.10 9.96 24.84
C THR A 9 35.23 10.17 23.33
N THR A 10 36.29 9.64 22.69
CA THR A 10 36.42 9.68 21.22
C THR A 10 35.40 8.79 20.49
N ALA A 11 35.05 7.63 21.04
CA ALA A 11 33.99 6.76 20.49
C ALA A 11 32.59 7.40 20.57
N THR A 12 32.31 8.17 21.62
CA THR A 12 31.04 8.90 21.80
C THR A 12 30.98 10.19 20.97
N GLU A 13 32.12 10.83 20.67
CA GLU A 13 32.17 11.94 19.71
C GLU A 13 32.04 11.48 18.24
N THR A 14 32.56 10.30 17.88
CA THR A 14 32.31 9.72 16.54
C THR A 14 30.85 9.34 16.31
N ALA A 15 30.09 9.05 17.38
CA ALA A 15 28.65 8.82 17.29
C ALA A 15 27.86 10.11 16.98
N ARG A 16 28.42 11.30 17.27
CA ARG A 16 27.80 12.60 16.94
C ARG A 16 27.89 12.97 15.45
N GLY A 17 28.82 12.39 14.69
CA GLY A 17 29.03 12.70 13.26
C GLY A 17 28.17 11.90 12.27
N GLY A 18 27.48 10.85 12.73
CA GLY A 18 26.63 10.00 11.89
C GLY A 18 27.33 9.46 10.63
N VAL A 19 26.55 9.23 9.57
CA VAL A 19 27.04 8.71 8.26
C VAL A 19 28.08 9.63 7.61
N PHE A 20 28.15 10.91 8.02
CA PHE A 20 29.06 11.92 7.46
C PHE A 20 30.38 12.06 8.21
N ALA A 21 30.63 11.27 9.26
CA ALA A 21 31.84 11.37 10.08
C ALA A 21 33.15 11.19 9.30
N PHE A 22 33.11 10.60 8.10
CA PHE A 22 34.28 10.30 7.27
C PHE A 22 34.56 11.32 6.15
N ALA A 23 33.75 12.39 6.05
CA ALA A 23 33.89 13.45 5.06
C ALA A 23 35.15 14.30 5.30
N ASP A 24 35.98 14.52 4.26
CA ASP A 24 37.04 15.53 4.30
C ASP A 24 36.54 16.94 3.94
N ARG A 25 37.44 17.95 3.99
CA ARG A 25 37.12 19.34 3.62
C ARG A 25 36.61 19.48 2.18
N VAL A 26 37.04 18.60 1.27
CA VAL A 26 36.58 18.62 -0.13
C VAL A 26 35.19 18.00 -0.23
N ASP A 27 34.94 16.92 0.50
CA ASP A 27 33.62 16.31 0.62
C ASP A 27 32.62 17.30 1.25
N ALA A 28 33.04 18.08 2.25
CA ALA A 28 32.22 19.14 2.84
C ALA A 28 31.86 20.24 1.81
N ALA A 29 32.83 20.68 1.00
CA ALA A 29 32.58 21.65 -0.08
C ALA A 29 31.66 21.09 -1.17
N LEU A 30 31.85 19.82 -1.58
CA LEU A 30 30.98 19.15 -2.54
C LEU A 30 29.56 18.99 -1.97
N MET A 31 29.41 18.57 -0.72
CA MET A 31 28.10 18.48 -0.08
C MET A 31 27.41 19.84 -0.03
N ALA A 32 28.11 20.93 0.31
CA ALA A 32 27.54 22.27 0.31
C ALA A 32 27.08 22.74 -1.09
N LEU A 33 27.85 22.45 -2.13
CA LEU A 33 27.44 22.76 -3.51
C LEU A 33 26.26 21.88 -3.97
N GLY A 34 26.27 20.60 -3.58
CA GLY A 34 25.19 19.66 -3.88
C GLY A 34 23.89 19.98 -3.15
N THR A 35 23.95 20.46 -1.91
CA THR A 35 22.76 20.91 -1.16
C THR A 35 22.18 22.18 -1.77
N LEU A 36 23.02 23.15 -2.16
CA LEU A 36 22.57 24.34 -2.90
C LEU A 36 21.90 23.96 -4.23
N GLY A 37 22.48 22.98 -4.93
CA GLY A 37 21.89 22.35 -6.11
C GLY A 37 20.49 21.82 -5.85
N ALA A 38 20.35 20.92 -4.87
CA ALA A 38 19.07 20.30 -4.50
C ALA A 38 18.00 21.32 -4.06
N VAL A 39 18.41 22.35 -3.31
CA VAL A 39 17.51 23.42 -2.86
C VAL A 39 16.98 24.20 -4.06
N ALA A 40 17.85 24.61 -4.97
CA ALA A 40 17.43 25.38 -6.12
C ALA A 40 16.66 24.53 -7.15
N ASP A 41 16.99 23.26 -7.33
CA ASP A 41 16.19 22.33 -8.15
C ASP A 41 14.78 22.15 -7.56
N GLY A 42 14.67 21.94 -6.25
CA GLY A 42 13.38 21.83 -5.56
C GLY A 42 12.52 23.10 -5.66
N CYS A 43 13.12 24.28 -5.57
CA CYS A 43 12.42 25.56 -5.77
C CYS A 43 11.98 25.78 -7.22
N SER A 44 12.75 25.29 -8.20
CA SER A 44 12.48 25.52 -9.62
C SER A 44 11.11 24.98 -10.06
N TYR A 45 10.67 23.85 -9.47
CA TYR A 45 9.37 23.26 -9.75
C TYR A 45 8.19 24.18 -9.35
N ASN A 46 8.33 24.92 -8.24
CA ASN A 46 7.30 25.88 -7.82
C ASN A 46 7.32 27.16 -8.66
N LEU A 47 8.51 27.66 -9.02
CA LEU A 47 8.68 28.78 -9.96
C LEU A 47 8.04 28.49 -11.33
N LEU A 48 8.18 27.26 -11.82
CA LEU A 48 7.54 26.78 -13.04
C LEU A 48 6.02 26.93 -13.02
N LEU A 49 5.38 26.60 -11.88
CA LEU A 49 3.94 26.73 -11.70
C LEU A 49 3.50 28.21 -11.62
N VAL A 50 4.36 29.10 -11.11
CA VAL A 50 4.10 30.54 -11.12
C VAL A 50 4.04 31.05 -12.55
N PHE A 51 5.03 30.71 -13.39
CA PHE A 51 5.02 31.10 -14.80
C PHE A 51 3.82 30.51 -15.56
N ALA A 52 3.41 29.28 -15.23
CA ALA A 52 2.18 28.68 -15.79
C ALA A 52 0.94 29.51 -15.40
N SER A 53 0.89 29.99 -14.16
CA SER A 53 -0.22 30.79 -13.65
C SER A 53 -0.32 32.15 -14.34
N ASP A 54 0.81 32.76 -14.73
CA ASP A 54 0.82 34.01 -15.49
C ASP A 54 0.19 33.83 -16.88
N VAL A 55 0.48 32.70 -17.55
CA VAL A 55 -0.16 32.35 -18.83
C VAL A 55 -1.66 32.16 -18.65
N VAL A 56 -2.11 31.45 -17.61
CA VAL A 56 -3.55 31.27 -17.32
C VAL A 56 -4.23 32.60 -16.98
N ASN A 57 -3.57 33.49 -16.22
CA ASN A 57 -4.10 34.80 -15.86
C ASN A 57 -4.23 35.74 -17.06
N SER A 58 -3.31 35.65 -18.02
CA SER A 58 -3.36 36.45 -19.25
C SER A 58 -4.64 36.17 -20.05
N LEU A 59 -5.12 34.91 -20.06
CA LEU A 59 -6.38 34.55 -20.69
C LEU A 59 -7.60 35.22 -20.04
N GLY A 60 -7.58 35.38 -18.72
CA GLY A 60 -8.68 36.01 -17.98
C GLY A 60 -8.74 37.55 -18.15
N ARG A 61 -7.63 38.20 -18.52
CA ARG A 61 -7.53 39.66 -18.65
C ARG A 61 -7.51 40.16 -20.09
N ALA A 62 -7.01 39.37 -21.04
CA ALA A 62 -6.81 39.79 -22.42
C ALA A 62 -8.14 39.92 -23.16
N ARG A 63 -8.49 41.16 -23.57
CA ARG A 63 -9.63 41.44 -24.45
C ARG A 63 -9.32 41.23 -25.93
N ALA A 64 -8.03 41.12 -26.30
CA ALA A 64 -7.56 40.96 -27.68
C ALA A 64 -6.47 39.88 -27.79
N ALA A 65 -6.53 39.08 -28.85
CA ALA A 65 -5.62 37.96 -29.12
C ALA A 65 -4.13 38.36 -29.21
N ALA A 66 -3.83 39.59 -29.68
CA ALA A 66 -2.46 40.10 -29.77
C ALA A 66 -1.83 40.39 -28.39
N GLN A 67 -2.62 40.88 -27.42
CA GLN A 67 -2.14 41.10 -26.05
C GLN A 67 -1.89 39.77 -25.33
N PHE A 68 -2.72 38.77 -25.58
CA PHE A 68 -2.53 37.41 -25.08
C PHE A 68 -1.20 36.81 -25.59
N MET A 69 -0.92 36.91 -26.90
CA MET A 69 0.32 36.37 -27.47
C MET A 69 1.58 37.04 -26.89
N HIS A 70 1.56 38.36 -26.65
CA HIS A 70 2.70 39.05 -26.05
C HIS A 70 3.02 38.56 -24.63
N GLU A 71 1.99 38.31 -23.81
CA GLU A 71 2.16 37.72 -22.47
C GLU A 71 2.62 36.26 -22.53
N VAL A 72 2.13 35.48 -23.49
CA VAL A 72 2.59 34.11 -23.74
C VAL A 72 4.07 34.09 -24.12
N ASP A 73 4.51 34.97 -25.03
CA ASP A 73 5.92 35.06 -25.47
C ASP A 73 6.85 35.39 -24.29
N LYS A 74 6.45 36.36 -23.44
CA LYS A 74 7.19 36.72 -22.24
C LYS A 74 7.29 35.56 -21.26
N SER A 75 6.19 34.83 -21.03
CA SER A 75 6.19 33.65 -20.17
C SER A 75 7.05 32.53 -20.76
N CYS A 76 6.99 32.28 -22.06
CA CYS A 76 7.83 31.28 -22.74
C CYS A 76 9.32 31.59 -22.60
N LEU A 77 9.72 32.87 -22.68
CA LEU A 77 11.09 33.28 -22.39
C LEU A 77 11.49 32.97 -20.94
N ASN A 78 10.60 33.20 -19.96
CA ASN A 78 10.85 32.83 -18.57
C ASN A 78 11.05 31.32 -18.38
N TYR A 79 10.30 30.47 -19.12
CA TYR A 79 10.53 29.03 -19.13
C TYR A 79 11.91 28.66 -19.68
N VAL A 80 12.35 29.31 -20.76
CA VAL A 80 13.68 29.09 -21.34
C VAL A 80 14.78 29.52 -20.37
N TYR A 81 14.65 30.69 -19.73
CA TYR A 81 15.60 31.14 -18.71
C TYR A 81 15.65 30.20 -17.51
N LEU A 82 14.50 29.71 -17.05
CA LEU A 82 14.44 28.72 -15.97
C LEU A 82 15.11 27.40 -16.38
N ALA A 83 14.87 26.91 -17.60
CA ALA A 83 15.50 25.70 -18.12
C ALA A 83 17.04 25.82 -18.16
N LEU A 84 17.54 26.96 -18.65
CA LEU A 84 18.97 27.25 -18.69
C LEU A 84 19.59 27.40 -17.29
N ALA A 85 18.85 27.95 -16.33
CA ALA A 85 19.29 28.10 -14.95
C ALA A 85 19.29 26.78 -14.17
N VAL A 86 18.32 25.89 -14.43
CA VAL A 86 18.18 24.61 -13.73
C VAL A 86 19.21 23.58 -14.18
N LEU A 87 19.62 23.62 -15.45
CA LEU A 87 20.63 22.71 -15.99
C LEU A 87 21.93 22.65 -15.16
N PRO A 88 22.63 23.77 -14.85
CA PRO A 88 23.85 23.72 -14.03
C PRO A 88 23.58 23.40 -12.56
N VAL A 89 22.45 23.84 -12.00
CA VAL A 89 22.08 23.63 -10.60
C VAL A 89 21.79 22.16 -10.30
N ALA A 90 20.93 21.53 -11.12
CA ALA A 90 20.61 20.11 -11.00
C ALA A 90 21.80 19.22 -11.43
N PHE A 91 22.68 19.71 -12.31
CA PHE A 91 23.97 19.05 -12.57
C PHE A 91 24.84 19.01 -11.31
N LEU A 92 24.99 20.15 -10.60
CA LEU A 92 25.78 20.22 -9.37
C LEU A 92 25.22 19.31 -8.28
N GLU A 93 23.90 19.22 -8.14
CA GLU A 93 23.25 18.27 -7.24
C GLU A 93 23.69 16.83 -7.54
N GLY A 94 23.43 16.35 -8.76
CA GLY A 94 23.72 14.97 -9.14
C GLY A 94 25.21 14.63 -9.12
N TYR A 95 26.06 15.56 -9.58
CA TYR A 95 27.50 15.38 -9.61
C TYR A 95 28.11 15.37 -8.21
N CYS A 96 27.82 16.38 -7.38
CA CYS A 96 28.46 16.52 -6.08
C CYS A 96 28.07 15.40 -5.11
N TRP A 97 26.79 15.04 -5.02
CA TRP A 97 26.33 13.97 -4.13
C TRP A 97 26.84 12.59 -4.56
N SER A 98 26.86 12.31 -5.87
CA SER A 98 27.47 11.09 -6.40
C SER A 98 28.99 11.04 -6.16
N ARG A 99 29.68 12.18 -6.25
CA ARG A 99 31.12 12.27 -6.04
C ARG A 99 31.49 12.07 -4.57
N THR A 100 30.75 12.70 -3.66
CA THR A 100 30.96 12.59 -2.22
C THR A 100 30.71 11.16 -1.74
N SER A 101 29.62 10.50 -2.19
CA SER A 101 29.33 9.11 -1.79
C SER A 101 30.46 8.16 -2.19
N GLU A 102 31.00 8.30 -3.40
CA GLU A 102 32.11 7.49 -3.90
C GLU A 102 33.41 7.70 -3.12
N ARG A 103 33.72 8.94 -2.74
CA ARG A 103 34.90 9.27 -1.91
C ARG A 103 34.77 8.72 -0.50
N GLN A 104 33.62 8.93 0.15
CA GLN A 104 33.38 8.48 1.52
C GLN A 104 33.35 6.96 1.62
N VAL A 105 32.61 6.26 0.75
CA VAL A 105 32.51 4.79 0.78
C VAL A 105 33.87 4.14 0.56
N ARG A 106 34.67 4.66 -0.36
CA ARG A 106 36.04 4.21 -0.58
C ARG A 106 36.91 4.34 0.68
N ARG A 107 36.82 5.50 1.35
CA ARG A 107 37.55 5.75 2.60
C ARG A 107 37.07 4.85 3.73
N ILE A 108 35.76 4.69 3.89
CA ILE A 108 35.13 3.80 4.87
C ILE A 108 35.64 2.37 4.64
N ARG A 109 35.62 1.87 3.41
CA ARG A 109 36.10 0.51 3.08
C ARG A 109 37.57 0.31 3.41
N ARG A 110 38.42 1.31 3.13
CA ARG A 110 39.86 1.27 3.50
C ARG A 110 40.05 1.26 5.02
N LEU A 111 39.41 2.17 5.73
CA LEU A 111 39.53 2.28 7.19
C LEU A 111 38.95 1.06 7.90
N TYR A 112 37.84 0.52 7.39
CA TYR A 112 37.22 -0.69 7.90
C TYR A 112 38.15 -1.90 7.73
N LEU A 113 38.71 -2.12 6.53
CA LEU A 113 39.68 -3.20 6.32
C LEU A 113 40.92 -3.03 7.20
N GLN A 114 41.44 -1.80 7.31
CA GLN A 114 42.57 -1.50 8.19
C GLN A 114 42.26 -1.75 9.66
N ALA A 115 41.04 -1.46 10.12
CA ALA A 115 40.60 -1.73 11.48
C ALA A 115 40.42 -3.23 11.74
N MET A 116 39.90 -3.99 10.76
CA MET A 116 39.77 -5.44 10.83
C MET A 116 41.14 -6.14 10.89
N LEU A 117 42.09 -5.73 10.06
CA LEU A 117 43.47 -6.25 10.07
C LEU A 117 44.27 -5.91 11.35
N ARG A 118 43.74 -5.07 12.23
CA ARG A 118 44.32 -4.74 13.54
C ARG A 118 43.68 -5.50 14.69
N GLN A 119 42.56 -6.20 14.47
CA GLN A 119 41.91 -6.97 15.51
C GLN A 119 42.74 -8.19 15.89
N GLU A 120 42.65 -8.58 17.16
CA GLU A 120 43.31 -9.78 17.68
C GLU A 120 42.69 -11.04 17.06
N SER A 121 43.47 -12.12 16.93
CA SER A 121 42.95 -13.39 16.39
C SER A 121 41.75 -13.94 17.20
N ALA A 122 41.74 -13.69 18.52
CA ALA A 122 40.63 -14.06 19.42
C ALA A 122 39.28 -13.40 19.07
N PHE A 123 39.29 -12.24 18.42
CA PHE A 123 38.08 -11.59 17.90
C PHE A 123 37.45 -12.40 16.76
N PHE A 124 38.28 -13.06 15.94
CA PHE A 124 37.81 -13.92 14.84
C PHE A 124 37.47 -15.34 15.30
N ASP A 125 37.93 -15.74 16.49
CA ASP A 125 37.69 -17.07 17.07
C ASP A 125 36.41 -17.12 17.93
N SER A 126 35.97 -15.96 18.42
CA SER A 126 34.82 -15.84 19.32
C SER A 126 33.45 -15.77 18.62
N GLY A 127 33.42 -15.85 17.28
CA GLY A 127 32.18 -15.89 16.51
C GLY A 127 32.09 -17.16 15.66
N ASP A 128 30.93 -17.83 15.70
CA ASP A 128 30.55 -18.86 14.72
C ASP A 128 30.88 -18.39 13.30
N ALA A 129 31.05 -19.30 12.33
CA ALA A 129 31.36 -18.98 10.93
C ALA A 129 30.49 -17.84 10.30
N ALA A 130 29.33 -17.55 10.89
CA ALA A 130 28.50 -16.37 10.63
C ALA A 130 29.21 -15.01 10.82
N ALA A 131 30.12 -14.87 11.80
CA ALA A 131 30.81 -13.61 12.12
C ALA A 131 31.77 -13.16 11.00
N ALA A 132 32.50 -14.09 10.38
CA ALA A 132 33.34 -13.77 9.23
C ALA A 132 32.49 -13.31 8.02
N SER A 133 31.37 -13.99 7.76
CA SER A 133 30.42 -13.59 6.72
C SER A 133 29.78 -12.23 6.99
N GLU A 134 29.51 -11.90 8.26
CA GLU A 134 28.96 -10.60 8.66
C GLU A 134 29.98 -9.47 8.46
N ILE A 135 31.24 -9.68 8.83
CA ILE A 135 32.36 -8.75 8.60
C ILE A 135 32.55 -8.50 7.10
N ILE A 136 32.51 -9.55 6.28
CA ILE A 136 32.57 -9.46 4.82
C ILE A 136 31.35 -8.71 4.26
N GLY A 137 30.18 -8.97 4.83
CA GLY A 137 28.94 -8.24 4.55
C GLY A 137 29.10 -6.73 4.74
N GLY A 138 29.79 -6.30 5.79
CA GLY A 138 30.08 -4.90 6.07
C GLY A 138 30.89 -4.20 4.96
N ILE A 139 31.93 -4.84 4.42
CA ILE A 139 32.80 -4.28 3.37
C ILE A 139 32.08 -4.15 2.02
N SER A 140 31.13 -5.04 1.74
CA SER A 140 30.46 -5.12 0.45
C SER A 140 29.05 -4.54 0.49
N LYS A 141 28.16 -5.19 1.25
CA LYS A 141 26.72 -4.89 1.26
C LYS A 141 26.44 -3.58 1.97
N ASP A 142 26.95 -3.39 3.18
CA ASP A 142 26.65 -2.18 3.96
C ASP A 142 27.32 -0.94 3.35
N ALA A 143 28.53 -1.09 2.84
CA ALA A 143 29.20 -0.05 2.07
C ALA A 143 28.38 0.40 0.84
N SER A 144 27.78 -0.55 0.11
CA SER A 144 26.92 -0.24 -1.05
C SER A 144 25.61 0.45 -0.63
N LEU A 145 25.03 0.07 0.52
CA LEU A 145 23.84 0.71 1.08
C LEU A 145 24.13 2.17 1.47
N ILE A 146 25.27 2.43 2.13
CA ILE A 146 25.71 3.79 2.45
C ILE A 146 25.90 4.61 1.16
N GLN A 147 26.45 4.00 0.12
CA GLN A 147 26.62 4.65 -1.18
C GLN A 147 25.28 5.07 -1.79
N GLU A 148 24.28 4.18 -1.80
CA GLU A 148 22.94 4.45 -2.34
C GLU A 148 22.25 5.58 -1.58
N VAL A 149 22.31 5.55 -0.24
CA VAL A 149 21.71 6.57 0.61
C VAL A 149 22.33 7.95 0.32
N LEU A 150 23.65 8.05 0.32
CA LEU A 150 24.37 9.31 0.10
C LEU A 150 24.21 9.83 -1.33
N ALA A 151 24.27 8.96 -2.34
CA ALA A 151 24.26 9.37 -3.75
C ALA A 151 22.86 9.74 -4.27
N GLU A 152 21.82 9.06 -3.79
CA GLU A 152 20.49 9.13 -4.38
C GLU A 152 19.43 9.62 -3.38
N LYS A 153 19.38 9.02 -2.18
CA LYS A 153 18.25 9.29 -1.26
C LYS A 153 18.36 10.63 -0.54
N VAL A 154 19.57 11.01 -0.12
CA VAL A 154 19.82 12.31 0.53
C VAL A 154 19.51 13.50 -0.40
N PRO A 155 20.05 13.59 -1.63
CA PRO A 155 19.70 14.69 -2.53
C PRO A 155 18.19 14.75 -2.84
N LEU A 156 17.55 13.61 -3.13
CA LEU A 156 16.10 13.56 -3.34
C LEU A 156 15.30 14.04 -2.13
N PHE A 157 15.71 13.64 -0.92
CA PHE A 157 15.07 14.10 0.31
C PHE A 157 15.18 15.62 0.47
N LEU A 158 16.37 16.18 0.20
CA LEU A 158 16.60 17.63 0.26
C LEU A 158 15.75 18.36 -0.79
N MET A 159 15.81 17.91 -2.05
CA MET A 159 15.02 18.46 -3.15
C MET A 159 13.52 18.46 -2.84
N HIS A 160 12.96 17.32 -2.39
CA HIS A 160 11.54 17.23 -2.03
C HIS A 160 11.17 18.05 -0.80
N SER A 161 12.04 18.11 0.21
CA SER A 161 11.83 18.95 1.40
C SER A 161 11.81 20.43 1.03
N THR A 162 12.73 20.87 0.17
CA THR A 162 12.75 22.24 -0.32
C THR A 162 11.55 22.54 -1.22
N ALA A 163 11.17 21.63 -2.12
CA ALA A 163 9.96 21.78 -2.94
C ALA A 163 8.69 21.90 -2.08
N PHE A 164 8.61 21.16 -0.97
CA PHE A 164 7.51 21.26 -0.01
C PHE A 164 7.51 22.60 0.74
N ILE A 165 8.64 23.01 1.32
CA ILE A 165 8.76 24.27 2.07
C ILE A 165 8.51 25.47 1.16
N SER A 166 9.14 25.50 -0.02
CA SER A 166 8.91 26.56 -1.00
C SER A 166 7.48 26.54 -1.52
N GLY A 167 6.90 25.36 -1.79
CA GLY A 167 5.49 25.24 -2.20
C GLY A 167 4.51 25.80 -1.17
N LEU A 168 4.74 25.55 0.13
CA LEU A 168 3.97 26.17 1.21
C LEU A 168 4.16 27.70 1.24
N ALA A 169 5.40 28.18 1.11
CA ALA A 169 5.70 29.61 1.11
C ALA A 169 5.02 30.33 -0.07
N PHE A 170 5.13 29.80 -1.30
CA PHE A 170 4.44 30.32 -2.48
C PHE A 170 2.92 30.28 -2.33
N SER A 171 2.37 29.18 -1.78
CA SER A 171 0.93 29.05 -1.53
C SER A 171 0.40 30.12 -0.57
N ILE A 172 1.10 30.36 0.54
CA ILE A 172 0.74 31.43 1.50
C ILE A 172 0.90 32.82 0.86
N TYR A 173 1.98 33.03 0.10
CA TYR A 173 2.26 34.30 -0.57
C TYR A 173 1.16 34.69 -1.56
N PHE A 174 0.73 33.77 -2.43
CA PHE A 174 -0.32 34.06 -3.42
C PHE A 174 -1.73 34.04 -2.82
N SER A 175 -2.03 33.09 -1.93
CA SER A 175 -3.35 33.01 -1.29
C SER A 175 -3.28 32.33 0.07
N TRP A 176 -2.98 33.12 1.09
CA TRP A 176 -2.99 32.67 2.49
C TRP A 176 -4.33 32.04 2.90
N ARG A 177 -5.45 32.50 2.33
CA ARG A 177 -6.80 31.96 2.59
C ARG A 177 -6.97 30.54 2.03
N LEU A 178 -6.55 30.32 0.78
CA LEU A 178 -6.63 28.99 0.16
C LEU A 178 -5.65 28.02 0.82
N ALA A 179 -4.46 28.51 1.18
CA ALA A 179 -3.44 27.73 1.90
C ALA A 179 -3.94 27.27 3.28
N LEU A 180 -4.58 28.16 4.04
CA LEU A 180 -5.22 27.81 5.32
C LEU A 180 -6.36 26.81 5.15
N ALA A 181 -7.20 26.98 4.12
CA ALA A 181 -8.27 26.03 3.81
C ALA A 181 -7.74 24.64 3.42
N ALA A 182 -6.56 24.58 2.76
CA ALA A 182 -5.90 23.33 2.38
C ALA A 182 -5.17 22.63 3.53
N SER A 183 -4.76 23.35 4.57
CA SER A 183 -3.89 22.84 5.64
C SER A 183 -4.50 21.65 6.43
N PRO A 184 -5.77 21.70 6.88
CA PRO A 184 -6.40 20.56 7.55
C PRO A 184 -6.59 19.36 6.62
N LEU A 185 -6.79 19.61 5.33
CA LEU A 185 -6.97 18.57 4.31
C LEU A 185 -5.68 17.80 4.03
N ALA A 186 -4.51 18.40 4.27
CA ALA A 186 -3.23 17.71 4.16
C ALA A 186 -3.12 16.56 5.20
N LEU A 187 -3.69 16.71 6.39
CA LEU A 187 -3.71 15.64 7.40
C LEU A 187 -4.54 14.44 6.95
N LEU A 188 -5.61 14.66 6.17
CA LEU A 188 -6.40 13.58 5.57
C LEU A 188 -5.63 12.77 4.53
N LEU A 189 -4.56 13.33 3.94
CA LEU A 189 -3.65 12.58 3.05
C LEU A 189 -2.56 11.85 3.84
N VAL A 190 -2.00 12.49 4.88
CA VAL A 190 -0.87 11.95 5.64
C VAL A 190 -1.28 10.82 6.60
N ILE A 191 -2.38 10.98 7.34
CA ILE A 191 -2.80 10.03 8.39
C ILE A 191 -3.08 8.63 7.81
N PRO A 192 -3.89 8.46 6.74
CA PRO A 192 -4.11 7.15 6.15
C PRO A 192 -2.82 6.53 5.62
N GLY A 193 -1.94 7.34 5.01
CA GLY A 193 -0.62 6.89 4.54
C GLY A 193 0.26 6.32 5.65
N LEU A 194 0.32 6.99 6.81
CA LEU A 194 1.10 6.53 7.97
C LEU A 194 0.51 5.27 8.61
N ILE A 195 -0.82 5.22 8.80
CA ILE A 195 -1.52 4.06 9.38
C ILE A 195 -1.31 2.83 8.50
N TYR A 196 -1.54 2.99 7.19
CA TYR A 196 -1.32 1.93 6.21
C TYR A 196 0.15 1.51 6.15
N GLY A 197 1.10 2.45 6.13
CA GLY A 197 2.53 2.14 6.11
C GLY A 197 2.94 1.26 7.29
N LYS A 198 2.50 1.61 8.51
CA LYS A 198 2.71 0.78 9.71
C LYS A 198 2.05 -0.59 9.60
N TYR A 199 0.82 -0.64 9.08
CA TYR A 199 0.09 -1.90 8.89
C TYR A 199 0.78 -2.83 7.88
N LEU A 200 1.25 -2.29 6.75
CA LEU A 200 1.95 -3.06 5.73
C LEU A 200 3.31 -3.57 6.22
N LEU A 201 4.04 -2.78 7.01
CA LEU A 201 5.28 -3.24 7.65
C LEU A 201 5.04 -4.42 8.60
N ARG A 202 3.99 -4.35 9.44
CA ARG A 202 3.61 -5.48 10.33
C ARG A 202 3.24 -6.73 9.53
N LEU A 203 2.47 -6.59 8.46
CA LEU A 203 2.11 -7.69 7.56
C LEU A 203 3.34 -8.26 6.84
N SER A 204 4.30 -7.43 6.46
CA SER A 204 5.55 -7.86 5.82
C SER A 204 6.38 -8.72 6.75
N HIS A 205 6.55 -8.30 8.02
CA HIS A 205 7.21 -9.11 9.04
C HIS A 205 6.53 -10.46 9.27
N LYS A 206 5.19 -10.47 9.43
CA LYS A 206 4.44 -11.72 9.58
C LYS A 206 4.59 -12.64 8.36
N SER A 207 4.54 -12.07 7.16
CA SER A 207 4.71 -12.82 5.91
C SER A 207 6.11 -13.46 5.83
N ARG A 208 7.17 -12.72 6.16
CA ARG A 208 8.54 -13.25 6.17
C ARG A 208 8.72 -14.40 7.17
N HIS A 209 8.04 -14.35 8.31
CA HIS A 209 8.07 -15.42 9.31
C HIS A 209 7.33 -16.69 8.84
N GLU A 210 6.15 -16.57 8.23
CA GLU A 210 5.45 -17.73 7.65
C GLU A 210 6.21 -18.34 6.46
N TYR A 211 6.81 -17.50 5.60
CA TYR A 211 7.70 -17.98 4.53
C TYR A 211 8.93 -18.73 5.06
N ALA A 212 9.48 -18.34 6.22
CA ALA A 212 10.59 -19.07 6.82
C ALA A 212 10.19 -20.50 7.21
N LYS A 213 8.97 -20.71 7.72
CA LYS A 213 8.42 -22.06 8.00
C LYS A 213 8.27 -22.90 6.73
N VAL A 214 7.81 -22.27 5.64
CA VAL A 214 7.69 -22.92 4.31
C VAL A 214 9.07 -23.36 3.81
N ASN A 215 10.06 -22.46 3.87
CA ASN A 215 11.42 -22.75 3.44
C ASN A 215 12.06 -23.85 4.28
N PHE A 216 11.82 -23.86 5.59
CA PHE A 216 12.32 -24.89 6.50
C PHE A 216 11.86 -26.30 6.11
N VAL A 217 10.58 -26.48 5.76
CA VAL A 217 10.05 -27.79 5.32
C VAL A 217 10.73 -28.26 4.03
N VAL A 218 10.97 -27.35 3.08
CA VAL A 218 11.66 -27.68 1.81
C VAL A 218 13.12 -27.99 2.07
N GLU A 219 13.81 -27.19 2.86
CA GLU A 219 15.21 -27.38 3.17
C GLU A 219 15.48 -28.72 3.85
N GLN A 220 14.66 -29.08 4.85
CA GLN A 220 14.71 -30.41 5.47
C GLN A 220 14.43 -31.53 4.46
N ALA A 221 13.49 -31.33 3.54
CA ALA A 221 13.18 -32.33 2.54
C ALA A 221 14.34 -32.52 1.55
N LEU A 222 14.88 -31.42 1.02
CA LEU A 222 15.95 -31.47 0.02
C LEU A 222 17.28 -31.94 0.61
N SER A 223 17.59 -31.57 1.86
CA SER A 223 18.81 -32.04 2.54
C SER A 223 18.79 -33.54 2.85
N SER A 224 17.59 -34.15 2.91
CA SER A 224 17.40 -35.56 3.24
C SER A 224 16.68 -36.36 2.14
N ILE A 225 16.88 -35.94 0.88
CA ILE A 225 16.15 -36.47 -0.28
C ILE A 225 16.27 -38.00 -0.44
N LYS A 226 17.46 -38.56 -0.17
CA LYS A 226 17.73 -40.02 -0.22
C LYS A 226 16.85 -40.79 0.76
N THR A 227 16.60 -40.24 1.96
CA THR A 227 15.69 -40.81 2.97
C THR A 227 14.23 -40.75 2.51
N ILE A 228 13.83 -39.66 1.87
CA ILE A 228 12.45 -39.51 1.38
C ILE A 228 12.15 -40.53 0.27
N TYR A 229 13.12 -40.72 -0.63
CA TYR A 229 13.03 -41.70 -1.71
C TYR A 229 12.97 -43.12 -1.21
N SER A 230 13.83 -43.51 -0.26
CA SER A 230 13.79 -44.87 0.28
C SER A 230 12.42 -45.18 0.90
N PHE A 231 11.81 -44.24 1.62
CA PHE A 231 10.50 -44.39 2.26
C PHE A 231 9.28 -44.04 1.39
N THR A 232 9.46 -43.67 0.12
CA THR A 232 8.36 -43.31 -0.80
C THR A 232 7.44 -42.20 -0.24
N ALA A 233 8.05 -41.22 0.43
CA ALA A 233 7.34 -40.20 1.22
C ALA A 233 7.07 -38.88 0.45
N GLU A 234 7.30 -38.84 -0.86
CA GLU A 234 7.26 -37.61 -1.67
C GLU A 234 5.90 -36.92 -1.60
N LYS A 235 4.81 -37.69 -1.77
CA LYS A 235 3.43 -37.16 -1.71
C LYS A 235 3.08 -36.55 -0.35
N ARG A 236 3.57 -37.14 0.75
CA ARG A 236 3.31 -36.68 2.12
C ARG A 236 3.98 -35.33 2.36
N ILE A 237 5.20 -35.15 1.85
CA ILE A 237 5.95 -33.90 1.95
C ILE A 237 5.32 -32.80 1.11
N ILE A 238 4.87 -33.10 -0.11
CA ILE A 238 4.12 -32.15 -0.95
C ILE A 238 2.84 -31.70 -0.24
N HIS A 239 2.10 -32.63 0.38
CA HIS A 239 0.90 -32.29 1.13
C HIS A 239 1.21 -31.40 2.35
N ARG A 240 2.23 -31.74 3.14
CA ARG A 240 2.70 -30.92 4.27
C ARG A 240 3.12 -29.52 3.81
N TYR A 241 3.86 -29.44 2.71
CA TYR A 241 4.28 -28.17 2.10
C TYR A 241 3.08 -27.32 1.68
N ALA A 242 2.11 -27.91 0.99
CA ALA A 242 0.89 -27.21 0.55
C ALA A 242 0.08 -26.63 1.73
N THR A 243 -0.05 -27.38 2.82
CA THR A 243 -0.76 -26.95 4.03
C THR A 243 -0.06 -25.78 4.74
N VAL A 244 1.26 -25.82 4.86
CA VAL A 244 2.05 -24.71 5.45
C VAL A 244 2.00 -23.47 4.54
N LEU A 245 1.99 -23.67 3.22
CA LEU A 245 1.93 -22.59 2.24
C LEU A 245 0.61 -21.80 2.28
N ASP A 246 -0.51 -22.42 2.67
CA ASP A 246 -1.81 -21.74 2.78
C ASP A 246 -1.83 -20.60 3.81
N GLY A 247 -0.99 -20.67 4.86
CA GLY A 247 -0.80 -19.57 5.82
C GLY A 247 -0.21 -18.32 5.16
N THR A 248 0.76 -18.53 4.27
CA THR A 248 1.40 -17.48 3.48
C THR A 248 0.42 -16.84 2.48
N ILE A 249 -0.50 -17.65 1.92
CA ILE A 249 -1.51 -17.16 0.98
C ILE A 249 -2.48 -16.17 1.65
N LYS A 250 -3.00 -16.53 2.82
CA LYS A 250 -3.92 -15.68 3.59
C LYS A 250 -3.29 -14.32 3.91
N LEU A 251 -2.00 -14.30 4.27
CA LEU A 251 -1.25 -13.06 4.50
C LEU A 251 -1.00 -12.28 3.20
N GLY A 252 -0.69 -12.96 2.11
CA GLY A 252 -0.50 -12.35 0.78
C GLY A 252 -1.76 -11.63 0.28
N ILE A 253 -2.95 -12.22 0.47
CA ILE A 253 -4.24 -11.57 0.12
C ILE A 253 -4.48 -10.34 1.00
N LYS A 254 -4.23 -10.43 2.31
CA LYS A 254 -4.33 -9.27 3.22
C LYS A 254 -3.39 -8.14 2.82
N GLN A 255 -2.16 -8.45 2.41
CA GLN A 255 -1.23 -7.47 1.87
C GLN A 255 -1.76 -6.83 0.57
N GLY A 256 -2.39 -7.61 -0.30
CA GLY A 256 -3.05 -7.13 -1.53
C GLY A 256 -4.17 -6.14 -1.24
N ILE A 257 -5.09 -6.47 -0.33
CA ILE A 257 -6.19 -5.58 0.10
C ILE A 257 -5.62 -4.29 0.69
N ALA A 258 -4.61 -4.40 1.55
CA ALA A 258 -3.97 -3.24 2.14
C ALA A 258 -3.36 -2.33 1.05
N LYS A 259 -2.63 -2.90 0.08
CA LYS A 259 -2.11 -2.14 -1.08
C LYS A 259 -3.23 -1.49 -1.89
N GLY A 260 -4.33 -2.21 -2.13
CA GLY A 260 -5.50 -1.66 -2.83
C GLY A 260 -6.12 -0.48 -2.11
N LEU A 261 -6.28 -0.56 -0.78
CA LEU A 261 -6.76 0.55 0.05
C LEU A 261 -5.83 1.76 -0.02
N ALA A 262 -4.51 1.54 0.05
CA ALA A 262 -3.54 2.63 -0.04
C ALA A 262 -3.57 3.36 -1.38
N VAL A 263 -3.65 2.62 -2.48
CA VAL A 263 -3.82 3.22 -3.82
C VAL A 263 -5.19 3.88 -3.95
N GLY A 264 -6.23 3.31 -3.31
CA GLY A 264 -7.57 3.88 -3.22
C GLY A 264 -7.61 5.22 -2.48
N CYS A 265 -6.78 5.42 -1.45
CA CYS A 265 -6.66 6.68 -0.73
C CYS A 265 -6.23 7.87 -1.63
N ASN A 266 -5.65 7.62 -2.81
CA ASN A 266 -5.44 8.69 -3.81
C ASN A 266 -6.76 9.38 -4.23
N GLY A 267 -7.91 8.72 -4.05
CA GLY A 267 -9.24 9.31 -4.18
C GLY A 267 -9.46 10.54 -3.28
N ILE A 268 -8.89 10.53 -2.08
CA ILE A 268 -8.92 11.68 -1.15
C ILE A 268 -8.22 12.87 -1.80
N GLY A 269 -7.13 12.65 -2.54
CA GLY A 269 -6.45 13.71 -3.30
C GLY A 269 -7.37 14.39 -4.31
N PHE A 270 -8.15 13.62 -5.07
CA PHE A 270 -9.13 14.18 -5.99
C PHE A 270 -10.25 14.94 -5.28
N ALA A 271 -10.72 14.45 -4.12
CA ALA A 271 -11.71 15.14 -3.30
C ALA A 271 -11.16 16.47 -2.75
N VAL A 272 -9.90 16.48 -2.31
CA VAL A 272 -9.19 17.70 -1.87
C VAL A 272 -9.04 18.68 -3.03
N TRP A 273 -8.64 18.22 -4.22
CA TRP A 273 -8.56 19.08 -5.41
C TRP A 273 -9.94 19.64 -5.80
N ALA A 274 -10.99 18.84 -5.76
CA ALA A 274 -12.35 19.29 -6.04
C ALA A 274 -12.83 20.33 -5.02
N PHE A 275 -12.56 20.11 -3.73
CA PHE A 275 -12.88 21.08 -2.68
C PHE A 275 -12.09 22.39 -2.85
N LEU A 276 -10.78 22.31 -3.12
CA LEU A 276 -9.95 23.50 -3.35
C LEU A 276 -10.37 24.25 -4.61
N ALA A 277 -10.74 23.56 -5.67
CA ALA A 277 -11.29 24.17 -6.88
C ALA A 277 -12.63 24.85 -6.61
N TRP A 278 -13.53 24.20 -5.86
CA TRP A 278 -14.83 24.78 -5.46
C TRP A 278 -14.67 26.00 -4.56
N TYR A 279 -13.85 25.88 -3.50
CA TYR A 279 -13.60 26.97 -2.55
C TYR A 279 -12.83 28.13 -3.22
N GLY A 280 -11.85 27.83 -4.07
CA GLY A 280 -11.14 28.83 -4.87
C GLY A 280 -12.07 29.57 -5.84
N SER A 281 -12.96 28.84 -6.52
CA SER A 281 -13.97 29.42 -7.42
C SER A 281 -14.96 30.31 -6.66
N ARG A 282 -15.37 29.89 -5.46
CA ARG A 282 -16.22 30.70 -4.58
C ARG A 282 -15.48 31.92 -4.03
N SER A 283 -14.22 31.79 -3.62
CA SER A 283 -13.43 32.93 -3.13
C SER A 283 -13.20 33.98 -4.23
N LEU A 284 -13.06 33.55 -5.49
CA LEU A 284 -12.99 34.45 -6.64
C LEU A 284 -14.38 35.04 -6.97
N GLY A 285 -15.41 34.19 -6.94
CA GLY A 285 -16.80 34.51 -7.26
C GLY A 285 -17.53 35.33 -6.19
N VAL A 286 -17.00 35.44 -4.97
CA VAL A 286 -17.49 36.34 -3.91
C VAL A 286 -16.74 37.69 -3.96
N ALA A 287 -15.54 37.76 -4.56
CA ALA A 287 -14.80 39.02 -4.74
C ALA A 287 -15.29 39.86 -5.94
N LEU A 288 -15.76 39.23 -7.02
CA LEU A 288 -16.33 39.92 -8.19
C LEU A 288 -17.65 40.68 -7.87
N PRO A 289 -18.57 40.13 -7.06
CA PRO A 289 -19.74 40.86 -6.58
C PRO A 289 -19.42 41.97 -5.60
N GLU A 290 -18.36 41.90 -4.79
CA GLU A 290 -17.99 42.97 -3.83
C GLU A 290 -17.61 44.29 -4.53
N LEU A 291 -16.91 44.21 -5.66
CA LEU A 291 -16.66 45.36 -6.54
C LEU A 291 -17.97 45.91 -7.15
N LYS A 292 -18.89 45.00 -7.50
CA LYS A 292 -20.24 45.36 -7.93
C LYS A 292 -21.02 46.00 -6.80
N HIS A 293 -20.87 45.54 -5.55
CA HIS A 293 -21.54 46.05 -4.37
C HIS A 293 -21.04 47.43 -3.96
N LEU A 294 -19.77 47.79 -4.18
CA LEU A 294 -19.31 49.18 -3.99
C LEU A 294 -19.97 50.14 -5.00
N THR A 295 -20.08 49.72 -6.27
CA THR A 295 -20.79 50.50 -7.28
C THR A 295 -22.30 50.50 -7.07
N GLU A 296 -22.88 49.36 -6.67
CA GLU A 296 -24.30 49.22 -6.36
C GLU A 296 -24.67 49.93 -5.06
N ALA A 297 -23.79 50.02 -4.06
CA ALA A 297 -24.00 50.77 -2.83
C ALA A 297 -24.01 52.27 -3.08
N SER A 298 -23.16 52.77 -3.99
CA SER A 298 -23.22 54.17 -4.43
C SER A 298 -24.53 54.47 -5.18
N ILE A 299 -24.96 53.59 -6.10
CA ILE A 299 -26.23 53.73 -6.83
C ILE A 299 -27.45 53.48 -5.91
N ALA A 300 -27.32 52.62 -4.90
CA ALA A 300 -28.34 52.35 -3.88
C ALA A 300 -28.43 53.51 -2.89
N ALA A 301 -27.33 54.17 -2.53
CA ALA A 301 -27.34 55.35 -1.67
C ALA A 301 -28.15 56.49 -2.31
N THR A 302 -27.99 56.74 -3.62
CA THR A 302 -28.85 57.68 -4.37
C THR A 302 -30.32 57.25 -4.38
N ARG A 303 -30.62 55.96 -4.59
CA ARG A 303 -32.00 55.43 -4.54
C ARG A 303 -32.61 55.46 -3.13
N ILE A 304 -31.80 55.31 -2.09
CA ILE A 304 -32.20 55.38 -0.68
C ILE A 304 -32.51 56.84 -0.33
N LEU A 305 -31.68 57.80 -0.75
CA LEU A 305 -31.93 59.23 -0.58
C LEU A 305 -33.21 59.68 -1.31
N GLU A 306 -33.46 59.20 -2.53
CA GLU A 306 -34.73 59.44 -3.24
C GLU A 306 -35.95 58.84 -2.51
N ARG A 307 -35.79 57.69 -1.84
CA ARG A 307 -36.88 57.05 -1.07
C ARG A 307 -37.11 57.71 0.30
N ILE A 308 -36.06 58.17 0.98
CA ILE A 308 -36.16 58.88 2.26
C ILE A 308 -36.88 60.22 2.07
N ASN A 309 -36.63 60.90 0.95
CA ASN A 309 -37.27 62.18 0.63
C ASN A 309 -38.67 62.04 0.01
N ARG A 310 -39.18 60.81 -0.16
CA ARG A 310 -40.50 60.56 -0.75
C ARG A 310 -41.60 60.70 0.31
N VAL A 311 -42.49 61.68 0.13
CA VAL A 311 -43.71 61.83 0.95
C VAL A 311 -44.77 60.79 0.50
N PRO A 312 -45.26 59.89 1.38
CA PRO A 312 -46.29 58.91 1.03
C PRO A 312 -47.68 59.55 0.93
N GLN A 313 -48.50 59.11 -0.02
CA GLN A 313 -49.88 59.61 -0.19
C GLN A 313 -50.84 59.19 0.95
N ILE A 314 -50.60 58.03 1.56
CA ILE A 314 -51.31 57.56 2.75
C ILE A 314 -50.28 57.49 3.88
N ASN A 315 -50.26 58.50 4.74
CA ASN A 315 -49.35 58.57 5.87
C ASN A 315 -50.08 58.12 7.16
N SER A 316 -49.58 57.07 7.82
CA SER A 316 -50.19 56.57 9.08
C SER A 316 -49.81 57.37 10.32
N ASP A 317 -48.71 58.12 10.25
CA ASP A 317 -48.21 58.93 11.36
C ASP A 317 -48.69 60.38 11.27
N ASP A 318 -49.49 60.71 10.26
CA ASP A 318 -50.13 62.01 10.13
C ASP A 318 -51.14 62.21 11.28
N PRO A 319 -50.99 63.24 12.12
CA PRO A 319 -51.98 63.57 13.13
C PRO A 319 -53.25 64.20 12.53
N GLU A 320 -53.25 64.59 11.26
CA GLU A 320 -54.42 65.18 10.60
C GLU A 320 -55.50 64.13 10.27
N GLY A 321 -56.77 64.50 10.46
CA GLY A 321 -57.95 63.67 10.20
C GLY A 321 -58.97 63.72 11.33
N LEU A 322 -60.21 63.40 11.02
CA LEU A 322 -61.33 63.41 11.96
C LEU A 322 -61.26 62.17 12.89
N MET A 323 -61.31 62.38 14.20
CA MET A 323 -61.63 61.34 15.18
C MET A 323 -63.10 61.48 15.59
N LEU A 324 -63.88 60.40 15.51
CA LEU A 324 -65.27 60.42 16.00
C LEU A 324 -65.32 60.12 17.50
N ASP A 325 -66.22 60.78 18.23
CA ASP A 325 -66.39 60.55 19.68
C ASP A 325 -66.83 59.10 19.97
N ARG A 326 -67.62 58.50 19.08
CA ARG A 326 -68.09 57.11 19.19
C ARG A 326 -68.21 56.45 17.82
N LEU A 327 -67.68 55.23 17.70
CA LEU A 327 -67.75 54.40 16.49
C LEU A 327 -68.78 53.27 16.71
N TRP A 328 -69.76 53.17 15.82
CA TRP A 328 -70.80 52.13 15.82
C TRP A 328 -70.41 50.94 14.92
N GLY A 329 -69.64 51.18 13.85
CA GLY A 329 -69.05 50.15 13.01
C GLY A 329 -69.86 49.75 11.77
N GLY A 330 -70.73 50.63 11.27
CA GLY A 330 -71.40 50.44 9.98
C GLY A 330 -70.44 50.74 8.82
N ILE A 331 -70.33 49.82 7.86
CA ILE A 331 -69.44 49.97 6.70
C ILE A 331 -70.29 50.06 5.43
N LYS A 332 -69.96 51.00 4.54
CA LYS A 332 -70.66 51.15 3.26
C LYS A 332 -69.67 51.38 2.12
N PHE A 333 -69.74 50.52 1.11
CA PHE A 333 -69.07 50.69 -0.17
C PHE A 333 -70.09 51.26 -1.16
N GLU A 334 -69.74 52.37 -1.81
CA GLU A 334 -70.59 53.05 -2.79
C GLU A 334 -69.84 53.14 -4.13
N SER A 335 -70.29 52.35 -5.11
CA SER A 335 -69.75 52.26 -6.48
C SER A 335 -68.22 52.17 -6.54
N VAL A 336 -67.65 51.30 -5.71
CA VAL A 336 -66.20 51.21 -5.54
C VAL A 336 -65.55 50.49 -6.71
N HIS A 337 -64.66 51.19 -7.38
CA HIS A 337 -63.75 50.65 -8.40
C HIS A 337 -62.33 50.62 -7.84
N PHE A 338 -61.65 49.49 -8.00
CA PHE A 338 -60.29 49.34 -7.50
C PHE A 338 -59.45 48.43 -8.37
N ALA A 339 -58.30 48.93 -8.78
CA ALA A 339 -57.20 48.15 -9.35
C ALA A 339 -55.97 48.30 -8.45
N TYR A 340 -55.23 47.21 -8.23
CA TYR A 340 -53.98 47.31 -7.49
C TYR A 340 -52.96 48.17 -8.27
N PRO A 341 -52.19 49.05 -7.61
CA PRO A 341 -51.23 49.92 -8.29
C PRO A 341 -50.18 49.18 -9.13
N SER A 342 -49.88 47.92 -8.78
CA SER A 342 -48.95 47.06 -9.53
C SER A 342 -49.53 46.52 -10.84
N ARG A 343 -50.86 46.57 -11.01
CA ARG A 343 -51.58 46.13 -12.21
C ARG A 343 -52.77 47.07 -12.46
N PRO A 344 -52.52 48.35 -12.82
CA PRO A 344 -53.57 49.38 -12.90
C PRO A 344 -54.64 49.08 -13.97
N HIS A 345 -54.30 48.27 -14.97
CA HIS A 345 -55.22 47.86 -16.04
C HIS A 345 -56.11 46.66 -15.67
N MET A 346 -55.86 46.02 -14.53
CA MET A 346 -56.63 44.87 -14.05
C MET A 346 -57.41 45.29 -12.82
N THR A 347 -58.61 45.77 -13.06
CA THR A 347 -59.54 46.13 -12.01
C THR A 347 -60.05 44.87 -11.32
N VAL A 348 -60.00 44.87 -9.99
CA VAL A 348 -60.39 43.74 -9.12
C VAL A 348 -61.81 43.92 -8.61
N LEU A 349 -62.17 45.15 -8.24
CA LEU A 349 -63.53 45.52 -7.86
C LEU A 349 -64.08 46.49 -8.90
N HIS A 350 -65.24 46.18 -9.45
CA HIS A 350 -65.95 47.00 -10.43
C HIS A 350 -67.32 47.32 -9.88
N ASP A 351 -67.66 48.61 -9.76
CA ASP A 351 -68.94 49.10 -9.23
C ASP A 351 -69.41 48.36 -7.96
N PHE A 352 -68.48 48.13 -7.04
CA PHE A 352 -68.74 47.30 -5.87
C PHE A 352 -69.54 48.08 -4.82
N ASN A 353 -70.72 47.56 -4.49
CA ASN A 353 -71.65 48.13 -3.52
C ASN A 353 -71.96 47.11 -2.42
N LEU A 354 -71.69 47.47 -1.17
CA LEU A 354 -71.95 46.60 -0.02
C LEU A 354 -72.24 47.46 1.20
N HIS A 355 -73.33 47.16 1.90
CA HIS A 355 -73.65 47.79 3.17
C HIS A 355 -73.64 46.75 4.30
N ILE A 356 -72.78 46.98 5.29
CA ILE A 356 -72.65 46.17 6.50
C ILE A 356 -73.18 47.00 7.67
N PRO A 357 -74.36 46.68 8.23
CA PRO A 357 -74.87 47.37 9.41
C PRO A 357 -74.01 47.13 10.64
N ALA A 358 -73.96 48.10 11.55
CA ALA A 358 -73.25 47.99 12.82
C ALA A 358 -73.68 46.72 13.61
N GLY A 359 -72.68 45.98 14.13
CA GLY A 359 -72.89 44.78 14.93
C GLY A 359 -73.33 43.52 14.18
N LYS A 360 -73.40 43.53 12.84
CA LYS A 360 -73.71 42.35 12.02
C LYS A 360 -72.44 41.65 11.52
N THR A 361 -72.47 40.32 11.49
CA THR A 361 -71.42 39.49 10.89
C THR A 361 -71.74 39.23 9.42
N VAL A 362 -70.81 39.55 8.53
CA VAL A 362 -70.94 39.34 7.08
C VAL A 362 -69.75 38.52 6.58
N ALA A 363 -70.03 37.47 5.80
CA ALA A 363 -69.00 36.63 5.17
C ALA A 363 -68.90 36.93 3.67
N LEU A 364 -67.68 37.11 3.16
CA LEU A 364 -67.40 37.25 1.74
C LEU A 364 -66.96 35.91 1.16
N VAL A 365 -67.72 35.38 0.20
CA VAL A 365 -67.46 34.08 -0.43
C VAL A 365 -67.30 34.28 -1.94
N GLY A 366 -66.32 33.59 -2.53
CA GLY A 366 -65.99 33.67 -3.95
C GLY A 366 -64.75 32.86 -4.30
N SER A 367 -64.50 32.62 -5.59
CA SER A 367 -63.29 31.95 -6.08
C SER A 367 -62.02 32.71 -5.69
N SER A 368 -60.86 32.04 -5.73
CA SER A 368 -59.59 32.74 -5.53
C SER A 368 -59.43 33.87 -6.57
N GLY A 369 -59.00 35.05 -6.11
CA GLY A 369 -58.88 36.24 -6.95
C GLY A 369 -60.16 37.09 -7.12
N SER A 370 -61.30 36.69 -6.54
CA SER A 370 -62.58 37.42 -6.65
C SER A 370 -62.66 38.73 -5.84
N GLY A 371 -61.54 39.23 -5.30
CA GLY A 371 -61.50 40.48 -4.53
C GLY A 371 -61.88 40.40 -3.04
N LYS A 372 -61.96 39.20 -2.45
CA LYS A 372 -62.33 39.02 -1.01
C LYS A 372 -61.38 39.76 -0.06
N SER A 373 -60.09 39.44 -0.11
CA SER A 373 -59.07 40.10 0.70
C SER A 373 -58.85 41.55 0.28
N THR A 374 -59.19 41.91 -0.96
CA THR A 374 -59.16 43.29 -1.47
C THR A 374 -60.19 44.18 -0.77
N ALA A 375 -61.42 43.70 -0.57
CA ALA A 375 -62.43 44.43 0.20
C ALA A 375 -61.96 44.67 1.65
N ILE A 376 -61.38 43.65 2.28
CA ILE A 376 -60.78 43.73 3.62
C ILE A 376 -59.64 44.77 3.67
N ALA A 377 -58.80 44.85 2.62
CA ALA A 377 -57.70 45.81 2.54
C ALA A 377 -58.17 47.27 2.36
N LEU A 378 -59.28 47.50 1.65
CA LEU A 378 -59.89 48.83 1.48
C LEU A 378 -60.53 49.34 2.77
N VAL A 379 -61.18 48.47 3.56
CA VAL A 379 -61.68 48.84 4.92
C VAL A 379 -60.53 49.23 5.85
N GLN A 380 -59.38 48.59 5.72
CA GLN A 380 -58.18 48.95 6.50
C GLN A 380 -57.45 50.18 5.95
N ARG A 381 -57.93 50.73 4.83
CA ARG A 381 -57.32 51.80 4.04
C ARG A 381 -55.84 51.54 3.78
N PHE A 382 -55.49 50.28 3.44
CA PHE A 382 -54.17 49.98 2.88
C PHE A 382 -54.03 50.51 1.46
N TYR A 383 -55.17 50.67 0.78
CA TYR A 383 -55.30 51.35 -0.49
C TYR A 383 -56.52 52.25 -0.45
N ASP A 384 -56.51 53.31 -1.24
CA ASP A 384 -57.70 54.09 -1.52
C ASP A 384 -58.40 53.52 -2.75
N ALA A 385 -59.73 53.58 -2.78
CA ALA A 385 -60.51 53.26 -3.97
C ALA A 385 -60.13 54.21 -5.13
N SER A 386 -60.07 53.67 -6.35
CA SER A 386 -59.78 54.43 -7.57
C SER A 386 -60.95 55.33 -7.94
N GLU A 387 -62.17 54.81 -7.84
CA GLU A 387 -63.43 55.56 -7.96
C GLU A 387 -64.44 55.03 -6.92
N GLY A 388 -65.45 55.82 -6.58
CA GLY A 388 -66.39 55.52 -5.49
C GLY A 388 -65.83 55.85 -4.10
N THR A 389 -66.62 55.59 -3.06
CA THR A 389 -66.24 55.91 -1.67
C THR A 389 -66.47 54.73 -0.73
N VAL A 390 -65.59 54.59 0.27
CA VAL A 390 -65.72 53.64 1.36
C VAL A 390 -66.00 54.45 2.62
N LYS A 391 -67.18 54.29 3.19
CA LYS A 391 -67.64 55.04 4.36
C LYS A 391 -67.70 54.14 5.58
N ILE A 392 -67.28 54.69 6.72
CA ILE A 392 -67.48 54.09 8.04
C ILE A 392 -68.37 55.05 8.84
N ASP A 393 -69.52 54.55 9.31
CA ASP A 393 -70.54 55.32 10.02
C ASP A 393 -70.98 56.61 9.28
N GLY A 394 -71.00 56.54 7.94
CA GLY A 394 -71.44 57.63 7.07
C GLY A 394 -70.35 58.63 6.67
N VAL A 395 -69.17 58.59 7.30
CA VAL A 395 -68.01 59.43 6.99
C VAL A 395 -67.07 58.67 6.05
N ASP A 396 -66.51 59.35 5.04
CA ASP A 396 -65.51 58.74 4.16
C ASP A 396 -64.27 58.36 4.97
N ILE A 397 -63.78 57.14 4.77
CA ILE A 397 -62.57 56.64 5.42
C ILE A 397 -61.34 57.51 5.13
N LYS A 398 -61.36 58.30 4.05
CA LYS A 398 -60.30 59.26 3.70
C LYS A 398 -60.18 60.42 4.69
N GLU A 399 -61.30 60.85 5.26
CA GLU A 399 -61.38 61.99 6.19
C GLU A 399 -61.05 61.58 7.63
N LEU A 400 -61.13 60.30 7.96
CA LEU A 400 -60.82 59.78 9.28
C LEU A 400 -59.31 59.69 9.52
N GLN A 401 -58.88 59.98 10.75
CA GLN A 401 -57.48 59.78 11.12
C GLN A 401 -57.11 58.30 11.10
N LEU A 402 -56.11 57.95 10.30
CA LEU A 402 -55.77 56.56 9.96
C LEU A 402 -55.30 55.73 11.17
N LYS A 403 -54.46 56.30 12.03
CA LYS A 403 -53.97 55.64 13.24
C LYS A 403 -55.11 55.33 14.22
N TRP A 404 -56.04 56.28 14.36
CA TRP A 404 -57.20 56.15 15.22
C TRP A 404 -58.16 55.06 14.72
N ILE A 405 -58.55 55.09 13.44
CA ILE A 405 -59.52 54.12 12.91
C ILE A 405 -58.98 52.68 12.94
N ARG A 406 -57.69 52.48 12.63
CA ARG A 406 -57.03 51.16 12.74
C ARG A 406 -56.91 50.65 14.18
N SER A 407 -56.83 51.55 15.17
CA SER A 407 -56.85 51.17 16.58
C SER A 407 -58.18 50.56 17.02
N LYS A 408 -59.27 50.85 16.28
CA LYS A 408 -60.61 50.31 16.51
C LYS A 408 -60.90 49.03 15.69
N MET A 409 -59.91 48.52 14.94
CA MET A 409 -60.02 47.33 14.10
C MET A 409 -59.14 46.18 14.61
N GLY A 410 -59.65 44.95 14.50
CA GLY A 410 -58.90 43.70 14.73
C GLY A 410 -58.76 42.94 13.42
N LEU A 411 -57.56 42.40 13.16
CA LEU A 411 -57.28 41.59 11.97
C LEU A 411 -56.66 40.25 12.36
N VAL A 412 -57.16 39.17 11.78
CA VAL A 412 -56.52 37.85 11.76
C VAL A 412 -56.26 37.49 10.30
N SER A 413 -54.98 37.50 9.91
CA SER A 413 -54.52 37.21 8.55
C SER A 413 -54.31 35.73 8.29
N GLN A 414 -54.29 35.34 7.01
CA GLN A 414 -54.06 33.98 6.52
C GLN A 414 -52.71 33.41 7.00
N ASP A 415 -51.66 34.23 6.88
CA ASP A 415 -50.34 33.93 7.45
C ASP A 415 -50.27 34.45 8.89
N HIS A 416 -50.25 33.55 9.86
CA HIS A 416 -50.18 33.85 11.29
C HIS A 416 -48.76 34.22 11.72
N ALA A 417 -48.24 35.33 11.20
CA ALA A 417 -46.91 35.82 11.53
C ALA A 417 -46.84 36.19 13.03
N LEU A 418 -45.95 35.47 13.74
CA LEU A 418 -45.52 35.79 15.09
C LEU A 418 -44.13 36.40 15.01
N PHE A 419 -43.92 37.48 15.76
CA PHE A 419 -42.61 38.11 15.89
C PHE A 419 -41.71 37.26 16.79
N GLY A 420 -40.40 37.37 16.57
CA GLY A 420 -39.32 36.64 17.27
C GLY A 420 -39.15 36.99 18.76
N THR A 421 -40.24 37.11 19.51
CA THR A 421 -40.32 37.60 20.89
C THR A 421 -41.20 36.69 21.75
N SER A 422 -41.47 37.04 23.00
CA SER A 422 -42.34 36.22 23.87
C SER A 422 -43.78 36.17 23.35
N ILE A 423 -44.55 35.15 23.76
CA ILE A 423 -45.98 35.05 23.45
C ILE A 423 -46.73 36.26 24.04
N LYS A 424 -46.37 36.66 25.26
CA LYS A 424 -46.87 37.87 25.93
C LYS A 424 -46.66 39.12 25.07
N GLU A 425 -45.43 39.35 24.61
CA GLU A 425 -45.10 40.49 23.76
C GLU A 425 -45.82 40.44 22.41
N ASN A 426 -45.99 39.23 21.86
CA ASN A 426 -46.77 39.04 20.64
C ASN A 426 -48.23 39.47 20.79
N ILE A 427 -48.87 39.15 21.92
CA ILE A 427 -50.23 39.60 22.21
C ILE A 427 -50.26 41.12 22.47
N LEU A 428 -49.25 41.67 23.16
CA LEU A 428 -49.11 43.11 23.45
C LEU A 428 -48.98 43.99 22.20
N PHE A 429 -48.53 43.48 21.05
CA PHE A 429 -48.59 44.24 19.79
C PHE A 429 -50.02 44.63 19.38
N GLY A 430 -51.03 43.93 19.93
CA GLY A 430 -52.43 44.34 19.85
C GLY A 430 -52.66 45.65 20.62
N LYS A 431 -52.33 45.68 21.91
CA LYS A 431 -52.51 46.84 22.81
C LYS A 431 -51.25 47.00 23.69
N PRO A 432 -50.34 47.95 23.38
CA PRO A 432 -49.03 48.04 24.03
C PRO A 432 -49.06 48.29 25.55
N VAL A 433 -50.15 48.89 26.05
CA VAL A 433 -50.33 49.28 27.46
C VAL A 433 -51.38 48.38 28.15
N ALA A 434 -51.48 47.11 27.76
CA ALA A 434 -52.42 46.17 28.37
C ALA A 434 -51.89 45.60 29.70
N SER A 435 -52.77 45.38 30.67
CA SER A 435 -52.39 44.69 31.91
C SER A 435 -52.21 43.19 31.66
N THR A 436 -51.46 42.51 32.53
CA THR A 436 -51.28 41.05 32.44
C THR A 436 -52.63 40.31 32.48
N ASP A 437 -53.59 40.81 33.26
CA ASP A 437 -54.94 40.24 33.34
C ASP A 437 -55.71 40.37 32.02
N GLU A 438 -55.57 41.48 31.29
CA GLU A 438 -56.15 41.66 29.95
C GLU A 438 -55.54 40.68 28.94
N ILE A 439 -54.24 40.40 29.05
CA ILE A 439 -53.54 39.42 28.20
C ILE A 439 -54.08 38.01 28.46
N TYR A 440 -54.26 37.64 29.73
CA TYR A 440 -54.83 36.35 30.11
C TYR A 440 -56.27 36.21 29.66
N ALA A 441 -57.10 37.23 29.86
CA ALA A 441 -58.48 37.24 29.39
C ALA A 441 -58.58 37.11 27.86
N ALA A 442 -57.74 37.82 27.10
CA ALA A 442 -57.72 37.74 25.64
C ALA A 442 -57.27 36.35 25.15
N ALA A 443 -56.28 35.76 25.81
CA ALA A 443 -55.79 34.41 25.50
C ALA A 443 -56.80 33.31 25.88
N MET A 444 -57.53 33.47 26.99
CA MET A 444 -58.64 32.59 27.37
C MET A 444 -59.76 32.65 26.33
N THR A 445 -60.14 33.86 25.90
CA THR A 445 -61.16 34.08 24.86
C THR A 445 -60.77 33.45 23.51
N ALA A 446 -59.47 33.38 23.21
CA ALA A 446 -58.93 32.76 22.00
C ALA A 446 -58.64 31.24 22.15
N ASN A 447 -59.01 30.61 23.26
CA ASN A 447 -58.67 29.22 23.62
C ASN A 447 -57.16 28.93 23.51
N ALA A 448 -56.34 29.93 23.84
CA ALA A 448 -54.88 29.87 23.78
C ALA A 448 -54.25 29.65 25.16
N HIS A 449 -54.90 30.10 26.24
CA HIS A 449 -54.36 30.07 27.59
C HIS A 449 -53.88 28.67 28.03
N ASP A 450 -54.73 27.65 27.89
CA ASP A 450 -54.43 26.31 28.41
C ASP A 450 -53.16 25.69 27.82
N PHE A 451 -52.92 25.88 26.51
CA PHE A 451 -51.70 25.37 25.89
C PHE A 451 -50.49 26.26 26.18
N ILE A 452 -50.69 27.57 26.34
CA ILE A 452 -49.61 28.50 26.71
C ILE A 452 -49.10 28.15 28.11
N MET A 453 -49.98 27.88 29.07
CA MET A 453 -49.63 27.44 30.42
C MET A 453 -48.91 26.08 30.45
N GLY A 454 -49.04 25.27 29.40
CA GLY A 454 -48.30 24.01 29.22
C GLY A 454 -46.89 24.19 28.66
N LEU A 455 -46.46 25.41 28.29
CA LEU A 455 -45.12 25.68 27.78
C LEU A 455 -44.12 25.93 28.92
N PRO A 456 -42.81 25.69 28.72
CA PRO A 456 -41.81 25.75 29.79
C PRO A 456 -41.68 27.10 30.51
N GLU A 457 -41.90 28.20 29.79
CA GLU A 457 -41.84 29.58 30.33
C GLU A 457 -43.21 30.27 30.21
N GLU A 458 -44.29 29.49 30.09
CA GLU A 458 -45.67 29.97 29.96
C GLU A 458 -45.80 31.10 28.91
N TYR A 459 -46.31 32.27 29.31
CA TYR A 459 -46.48 33.45 28.44
C TYR A 459 -45.16 34.12 28.02
N ASP A 460 -44.07 33.92 28.76
CA ASP A 460 -42.77 34.50 28.43
C ASP A 460 -41.97 33.66 27.42
N THR A 461 -42.48 32.47 27.08
CA THR A 461 -41.90 31.60 26.04
C THR A 461 -41.67 32.35 24.74
N LYS A 462 -40.43 32.35 24.25
CA LYS A 462 -40.07 33.00 22.97
C LYS A 462 -40.52 32.17 21.77
N VAL A 463 -41.18 32.82 20.82
CA VAL A 463 -41.70 32.23 19.58
C VAL A 463 -41.06 32.88 18.35
N GLY A 464 -41.19 32.27 17.17
CA GLY A 464 -40.54 32.71 15.92
C GLY A 464 -39.55 31.68 15.38
N GLU A 465 -38.77 32.01 14.35
CA GLU A 465 -37.85 31.07 13.66
C GLU A 465 -36.76 30.44 14.56
N ARG A 466 -36.44 31.09 15.69
CA ARG A 466 -35.43 30.63 16.67
C ARG A 466 -36.01 30.29 18.05
N GLY A 467 -37.33 30.34 18.21
CA GLY A 467 -38.04 30.08 19.47
C GLY A 467 -38.70 28.70 19.50
N ALA A 468 -39.60 28.48 20.46
CA ALA A 468 -40.39 27.26 20.55
C ALA A 468 -41.24 27.05 19.26
N LEU A 469 -41.15 25.85 18.68
CA LEU A 469 -41.86 25.48 17.46
C LEU A 469 -43.35 25.26 17.77
N LEU A 470 -44.16 26.28 17.51
CA LEU A 470 -45.62 26.20 17.61
C LEU A 470 -46.24 25.62 16.33
N SER A 471 -47.30 24.82 16.48
CA SER A 471 -48.09 24.34 15.35
C SER A 471 -48.85 25.48 14.65
N GLY A 472 -49.25 25.30 13.40
CA GLY A 472 -50.02 26.30 12.65
C GLY A 472 -51.28 26.77 13.39
N GLY A 473 -52.03 25.84 14.00
CA GLY A 473 -53.22 26.15 14.81
C GLY A 473 -52.93 26.80 16.17
N GLN A 474 -51.73 26.61 16.75
CA GLN A 474 -51.30 27.35 17.95
C GLN A 474 -50.92 28.80 17.59
N LYS A 475 -50.20 29.01 16.48
CA LYS A 475 -49.85 30.34 15.99
C LYS A 475 -51.10 31.17 15.66
N GLN A 476 -52.11 30.54 15.07
CA GLN A 476 -53.40 31.16 14.79
C GLN A 476 -54.14 31.63 16.05
N ARG A 477 -54.22 30.79 17.09
CA ARG A 477 -54.89 31.17 18.34
C ARG A 477 -54.21 32.34 19.05
N ILE A 478 -52.88 32.44 18.98
CA ILE A 478 -52.14 33.61 19.49
C ILE A 478 -52.44 34.87 18.65
N ALA A 479 -52.52 34.75 17.32
CA ALA A 479 -52.91 35.85 16.45
C ALA A 479 -54.35 36.34 16.72
N ILE A 480 -55.28 35.43 17.05
CA ILE A 480 -56.64 35.76 17.48
C ILE A 480 -56.60 36.51 18.82
N ALA A 481 -55.85 36.02 19.81
CA ALA A 481 -55.68 36.72 21.10
C ALA A 481 -55.14 38.16 20.91
N ARG A 482 -54.17 38.34 20.00
CA ARG A 482 -53.62 39.65 19.60
C ARG A 482 -54.64 40.58 18.96
N ALA A 483 -55.61 40.06 18.22
CA ALA A 483 -56.70 40.86 17.64
C ALA A 483 -57.77 41.20 18.70
N VAL A 484 -58.09 40.26 19.59
CA VAL A 484 -59.12 40.40 20.63
C VAL A 484 -58.73 41.41 21.71
N ILE A 485 -57.45 41.46 22.12
CA ILE A 485 -56.99 42.38 23.19
C ILE A 485 -57.18 43.86 22.85
N ARG A 486 -57.32 44.21 21.56
CA ARG A 486 -57.66 45.58 21.12
C ARG A 486 -59.08 46.00 21.48
N ASN A 487 -59.95 45.06 21.83
CA ASN A 487 -61.39 45.24 21.93
C ASN A 487 -61.96 45.99 20.70
N PRO A 488 -61.76 45.46 19.49
CA PRO A 488 -62.07 46.18 18.26
C PRO A 488 -63.58 46.27 18.03
N VAL A 489 -64.02 47.39 17.45
CA VAL A 489 -65.41 47.60 17.01
C VAL A 489 -65.66 46.87 15.68
N ILE A 490 -64.62 46.70 14.85
CA ILE A 490 -64.68 46.00 13.56
C ILE A 490 -63.63 44.88 13.56
N LEU A 491 -64.04 43.63 13.32
CA LEU A 491 -63.16 42.45 13.29
C LEU A 491 -63.11 41.84 11.88
N LEU A 492 -61.90 41.61 11.36
CA LEU A 492 -61.62 41.12 10.00
C LEU A 492 -60.84 39.80 10.08
N LEU A 493 -61.27 38.76 9.36
CA LEU A 493 -60.67 37.42 9.36
C LEU A 493 -60.39 36.97 7.91
N ASP A 494 -59.16 36.57 7.59
CA ASP A 494 -58.72 36.18 6.22
C ASP A 494 -58.07 34.77 6.23
N GLU A 495 -58.69 33.77 5.59
CA GLU A 495 -58.22 32.39 5.28
C GLU A 495 -57.26 31.66 6.29
N ALA A 496 -57.68 31.43 7.52
CA ALA A 496 -56.77 31.09 8.62
C ALA A 496 -56.36 29.58 8.84
N THR A 497 -56.28 28.65 7.86
CA THR A 497 -56.12 27.19 8.18
C THR A 497 -55.16 26.29 7.35
N SER A 498 -54.15 26.76 6.61
CA SER A 498 -53.33 25.88 5.72
C SER A 498 -51.80 25.79 5.98
N ALA A 499 -51.28 24.57 6.27
CA ALA A 499 -49.96 23.96 5.86
C ALA A 499 -48.88 23.52 6.91
N LEU A 500 -48.31 22.30 6.71
CA LEU A 500 -46.97 21.79 7.13
C LEU A 500 -46.65 20.38 6.54
N ASP A 501 -45.39 20.07 6.15
CA ASP A 501 -44.76 18.70 6.22
C ASP A 501 -43.20 18.64 6.00
N SER A 502 -42.62 17.43 6.16
CA SER A 502 -41.28 17.05 6.69
C SER A 502 -40.47 16.07 5.81
N GLU A 503 -40.82 15.84 4.55
CA GLU A 503 -40.30 14.69 3.76
C GLU A 503 -38.89 14.88 3.15
N SER A 504 -38.23 16.01 3.37
CA SER A 504 -37.04 16.39 2.58
C SER A 504 -35.69 15.88 3.10
N GLU A 505 -35.64 15.26 4.28
CA GLU A 505 -34.35 14.99 4.94
C GLU A 505 -33.75 13.60 4.65
N LYS A 506 -34.56 12.61 4.22
CA LYS A 506 -34.11 11.21 4.08
C LYS A 506 -33.27 10.91 2.82
N LEU A 507 -33.36 11.71 1.76
CA LEU A 507 -32.75 11.42 0.46
C LEU A 507 -31.24 11.69 0.37
N VAL A 508 -30.66 12.42 1.33
CA VAL A 508 -29.25 12.87 1.27
C VAL A 508 -28.26 11.81 1.79
N GLN A 509 -28.69 10.88 2.65
CA GLN A 509 -27.78 9.92 3.29
C GLN A 509 -27.37 8.73 2.40
N ASP A 510 -28.21 8.27 1.48
CA ASP A 510 -27.96 7.06 0.67
C ASP A 510 -26.94 7.25 -0.46
N ALA A 511 -26.67 8.49 -0.88
CA ALA A 511 -25.77 8.79 -1.99
C ALA A 511 -24.27 8.60 -1.66
N LEU A 512 -23.89 8.70 -0.37
CA LEU A 512 -22.48 8.69 0.06
C LEU A 512 -21.82 7.30 0.06
N HIS A 513 -22.60 6.21 0.16
CA HIS A 513 -22.04 4.87 0.35
C HIS A 513 -21.61 4.16 -0.95
N LYS A 514 -22.09 4.61 -2.13
CA LYS A 514 -21.84 3.92 -3.43
C LYS A 514 -20.57 4.38 -4.16
N ALA A 515 -19.86 5.41 -3.69
CA ALA A 515 -18.81 6.08 -4.47
C ALA A 515 -17.37 5.52 -4.36
N SER A 516 -17.09 4.45 -3.59
CA SER A 516 -15.70 4.05 -3.21
C SER A 516 -15.14 2.76 -3.86
N ILE A 517 -15.86 2.11 -4.79
CA ILE A 517 -15.63 0.68 -5.11
C ILE A 517 -14.55 0.41 -6.21
N GLY A 518 -14.19 1.39 -7.06
CA GLY A 518 -13.48 1.09 -8.32
C GLY A 518 -11.99 0.68 -8.23
N ARG A 519 -11.18 1.27 -7.33
CA ARG A 519 -9.70 1.08 -7.29
C ARG A 519 -9.23 -0.09 -6.42
N THR A 520 -10.01 -0.47 -5.41
CA THR A 520 -9.67 -1.54 -4.46
C THR A 520 -9.85 -2.94 -5.09
N THR A 521 -10.84 -3.10 -5.97
CA THR A 521 -11.14 -4.37 -6.64
C THR A 521 -10.01 -4.81 -7.57
N LEU A 522 -9.36 -3.88 -8.28
CA LEU A 522 -8.25 -4.20 -9.20
C LEU A 522 -7.08 -4.86 -8.46
N HIS A 523 -6.58 -4.21 -7.40
CA HIS A 523 -5.45 -4.71 -6.63
C HIS A 523 -5.77 -6.00 -5.87
N TYR A 524 -7.02 -6.16 -5.41
CA TYR A 524 -7.48 -7.40 -4.81
C TYR A 524 -7.41 -8.58 -5.79
N ASN A 525 -7.96 -8.41 -7.00
CA ASN A 525 -7.99 -9.47 -8.00
C ASN A 525 -6.58 -9.89 -8.45
N PHE A 526 -5.69 -8.93 -8.73
CA PHE A 526 -4.30 -9.21 -9.10
C PHE A 526 -3.50 -9.83 -7.94
N ALA A 527 -3.75 -9.41 -6.69
CA ALA A 527 -3.10 -10.02 -5.53
C ALA A 527 -3.58 -11.46 -5.30
N TYR A 528 -4.89 -11.71 -5.42
CA TYR A 528 -5.45 -13.05 -5.32
C TYR A 528 -4.85 -13.99 -6.38
N MET A 529 -4.92 -13.60 -7.65
CA MET A 529 -4.34 -14.35 -8.76
C MET A 529 -2.84 -14.59 -8.55
N GLY A 530 -2.07 -13.56 -8.22
CA GLY A 530 -0.62 -13.65 -8.07
C GLY A 530 -0.19 -14.61 -6.96
N VAL A 531 -0.87 -14.58 -5.81
CA VAL A 531 -0.54 -15.46 -4.68
C VAL A 531 -0.92 -16.92 -4.97
N HIS A 532 -2.06 -17.17 -5.64
CA HIS A 532 -2.43 -18.51 -6.08
C HIS A 532 -1.51 -19.05 -7.18
N LEU A 533 -1.00 -18.19 -8.06
CA LEU A 533 -0.01 -18.58 -9.07
C LEU A 533 1.30 -19.04 -8.43
N VAL A 534 1.83 -18.30 -7.43
CA VAL A 534 3.01 -18.72 -6.65
C VAL A 534 2.79 -20.10 -6.06
N ARG A 535 1.64 -20.32 -5.42
CA ARG A 535 1.30 -21.62 -4.83
C ARG A 535 1.38 -22.75 -5.85
N ARG A 536 0.78 -22.56 -7.04
CA ARG A 536 0.78 -23.56 -8.10
C ARG A 536 2.19 -23.85 -8.60
N ILE A 537 2.97 -22.81 -8.90
CA ILE A 537 4.35 -22.95 -9.38
C ILE A 537 5.20 -23.67 -8.34
N GLN A 538 5.16 -23.26 -7.08
CA GLN A 538 5.98 -23.86 -6.02
C GLN A 538 5.65 -25.33 -5.79
N ILE A 539 4.36 -25.69 -5.79
CA ILE A 539 3.94 -27.09 -5.63
C ILE A 539 4.38 -27.92 -6.85
N GLN A 540 4.15 -27.45 -8.08
CA GLN A 540 4.51 -28.19 -9.29
C GLN A 540 6.02 -28.34 -9.47
N VAL A 541 6.79 -27.28 -9.18
CA VAL A 541 8.26 -27.33 -9.23
C VAL A 541 8.80 -28.25 -8.14
N LEU A 542 8.29 -28.17 -6.91
CA LEU A 542 8.71 -29.09 -5.85
C LEU A 542 8.34 -30.54 -6.18
N GLU A 543 7.12 -30.79 -6.65
CA GLU A 543 6.67 -32.11 -7.09
C GLU A 543 7.58 -32.67 -8.18
N LYS A 544 7.97 -31.84 -9.16
CA LYS A 544 8.89 -32.23 -10.22
C LYS A 544 10.31 -32.46 -9.71
N ILE A 545 10.86 -31.58 -8.87
CA ILE A 545 12.20 -31.74 -8.27
C ILE A 545 12.26 -33.06 -7.50
N LEU A 546 11.21 -33.41 -6.77
CA LEU A 546 11.12 -34.70 -6.06
C LEU A 546 11.05 -35.90 -7.02
N THR A 547 10.87 -35.74 -8.33
CA THR A 547 10.99 -36.85 -9.30
C THR A 547 12.40 -37.03 -9.88
N PHE A 548 13.32 -36.12 -9.59
CA PHE A 548 14.68 -36.21 -10.11
C PHE A 548 15.48 -37.33 -9.45
N ASP A 549 16.50 -37.81 -10.16
CA ASP A 549 17.49 -38.75 -9.66
C ASP A 549 18.32 -38.12 -8.52
N ALA A 550 18.83 -38.96 -7.62
CA ALA A 550 19.61 -38.48 -6.47
C ALA A 550 20.93 -37.79 -6.89
N ALA A 551 21.48 -38.18 -8.04
CA ALA A 551 22.72 -37.63 -8.59
C ALA A 551 22.61 -36.12 -8.88
N TRP A 552 21.44 -35.67 -9.33
CA TRP A 552 21.21 -34.24 -9.54
C TRP A 552 21.35 -33.39 -8.27
N PHE A 553 21.01 -33.95 -7.10
CA PHE A 553 21.16 -33.26 -5.81
C PHE A 553 22.59 -33.30 -5.26
N ASP A 554 23.43 -34.19 -5.79
CA ASP A 554 24.84 -34.28 -5.43
C ASP A 554 25.70 -33.23 -6.20
N GLU A 555 25.14 -32.54 -7.20
CA GLU A 555 25.78 -31.41 -7.88
C GLU A 555 25.88 -30.18 -6.95
N GLU A 556 27.06 -29.54 -6.86
CA GLU A 556 27.30 -28.35 -6.02
C GLU A 556 26.34 -27.19 -6.33
N THR A 557 25.89 -27.07 -7.59
CA THR A 557 24.94 -26.04 -8.04
C THR A 557 23.52 -26.24 -7.50
N ASN A 558 23.20 -27.43 -7.01
CA ASN A 558 21.86 -27.86 -6.57
C ASN A 558 21.86 -28.20 -5.08
N SER A 559 22.67 -27.50 -4.28
CA SER A 559 22.61 -27.60 -2.82
C SER A 559 21.20 -27.28 -2.30
N SER A 560 20.80 -27.93 -1.20
CA SER A 560 19.48 -27.75 -0.57
C SER A 560 19.11 -26.28 -0.34
N GLY A 561 20.06 -25.47 0.17
CA GLY A 561 19.86 -24.03 0.40
C GLY A 561 19.69 -23.23 -0.89
N SER A 562 20.43 -23.55 -1.95
CA SER A 562 20.30 -22.89 -3.25
C SER A 562 18.94 -23.20 -3.91
N LEU A 563 18.49 -24.45 -3.83
CA LEU A 563 17.20 -24.88 -4.36
C LEU A 563 16.02 -24.28 -3.59
N CYS A 564 16.11 -24.23 -2.26
CA CYS A 564 15.11 -23.57 -1.42
C CYS A 564 14.98 -22.07 -1.78
N SER A 565 16.12 -21.39 -1.96
CA SER A 565 16.17 -20.00 -2.41
C SER A 565 15.59 -19.83 -3.82
N ARG A 566 15.92 -20.70 -4.78
CA ARG A 566 15.36 -20.67 -6.14
C ARG A 566 13.85 -20.87 -6.13
N LEU A 567 13.34 -21.89 -5.45
CA LEU A 567 11.90 -22.19 -5.35
C LEU A 567 11.10 -21.01 -4.79
N SER A 568 11.67 -20.29 -3.82
CA SER A 568 11.04 -19.12 -3.20
C SER A 568 11.16 -17.86 -4.07
N ASN A 569 12.38 -17.53 -4.52
CA ASN A 569 12.67 -16.30 -5.23
C ASN A 569 12.13 -16.31 -6.66
N GLU A 570 12.30 -17.40 -7.41
CA GLU A 570 11.85 -17.47 -8.81
C GLU A 570 10.32 -17.42 -8.89
N ALA A 571 9.62 -18.18 -8.04
CA ALA A 571 8.15 -18.11 -7.98
C ALA A 571 7.66 -16.70 -7.59
N SER A 572 8.35 -16.03 -6.67
CA SER A 572 8.04 -14.64 -6.29
C SER A 572 8.29 -13.65 -7.43
N LEU A 573 9.36 -13.82 -8.21
CA LEU A 573 9.64 -13.01 -9.40
C LEU A 573 8.56 -13.18 -10.46
N VAL A 574 8.07 -14.40 -10.68
CA VAL A 574 6.94 -14.67 -11.58
C VAL A 574 5.67 -13.97 -11.09
N LYS A 575 5.40 -13.97 -9.78
CA LYS A 575 4.29 -13.20 -9.21
C LYS A 575 4.44 -11.71 -9.47
N THR A 576 5.60 -11.13 -9.20
CA THR A 576 5.82 -9.70 -9.42
C THR A 576 5.60 -9.35 -10.89
N LEU A 577 6.05 -10.20 -11.82
CA LEU A 577 5.80 -10.04 -13.25
C LEU A 577 4.29 -10.00 -13.56
N VAL A 578 3.55 -11.04 -13.17
CA VAL A 578 2.15 -11.21 -13.60
C VAL A 578 1.18 -10.33 -12.81
N ALA A 579 1.36 -10.21 -11.50
CA ALA A 579 0.43 -9.49 -10.63
C ALA A 579 0.68 -7.98 -10.58
N ASP A 580 1.95 -7.55 -10.51
CA ASP A 580 2.29 -6.15 -10.29
C ASP A 580 2.66 -5.45 -11.60
N ARG A 581 3.51 -6.06 -12.45
CA ARG A 581 4.09 -5.39 -13.63
C ARG A 581 3.14 -5.36 -14.83
N ILE A 582 2.51 -6.49 -15.18
CA ILE A 582 1.54 -6.52 -16.30
C ILE A 582 0.35 -5.60 -16.02
N SER A 583 -0.16 -5.59 -14.78
CA SER A 583 -1.26 -4.70 -14.38
C SER A 583 -0.92 -3.22 -14.61
N LEU A 584 0.27 -2.80 -14.19
CA LEU A 584 0.75 -1.43 -14.40
C LEU A 584 0.97 -1.10 -15.90
N LEU A 585 1.51 -2.04 -16.67
CA LEU A 585 1.68 -1.87 -18.13
C LEU A 585 0.32 -1.72 -18.84
N LEU A 586 -0.67 -2.52 -18.45
CA LEU A 586 -2.02 -2.43 -19.00
C LEU A 586 -2.68 -1.09 -18.64
N GLN A 587 -2.54 -0.66 -17.39
CA GLN A 587 -3.07 0.63 -16.92
C GLN A 587 -2.41 1.81 -17.65
N THR A 588 -1.08 1.77 -17.79
CA THR A 588 -0.34 2.83 -18.49
C THR A 588 -0.69 2.84 -19.98
N ALA A 589 -0.71 1.69 -20.65
CA ALA A 589 -1.12 1.60 -22.06
C ALA A 589 -2.53 2.14 -22.29
N SER A 590 -3.52 1.72 -21.48
CA SER A 590 -4.89 2.22 -21.55
C SER A 590 -4.98 3.73 -21.28
N GLY A 591 -4.26 4.23 -20.27
CA GLY A 591 -4.19 5.65 -19.96
C GLY A 591 -3.58 6.49 -21.08
N ILE A 592 -2.51 6.01 -21.71
CA ILE A 592 -1.85 6.68 -22.84
C ILE A 592 -2.79 6.70 -24.05
N VAL A 593 -3.40 5.56 -24.40
CA VAL A 593 -4.36 5.50 -25.52
C VAL A 593 -5.50 6.49 -25.29
N THR A 594 -6.06 6.53 -24.09
CA THR A 594 -7.14 7.48 -23.74
C THR A 594 -6.68 8.93 -23.79
N ALA A 595 -5.47 9.23 -23.31
CA ALA A 595 -4.94 10.59 -23.33
C ALA A 595 -4.65 11.07 -24.77
N VAL A 596 -4.07 10.22 -25.61
CA VAL A 596 -3.78 10.53 -27.01
C VAL A 596 -5.07 10.70 -27.82
N THR A 597 -6.06 9.83 -27.65
CA THR A 597 -7.35 9.97 -28.35
C THR A 597 -8.08 11.23 -27.91
N MET A 598 -8.15 11.52 -26.61
CA MET A 598 -8.77 12.74 -26.10
C MET A 598 -8.04 14.00 -26.58
N GLY A 599 -6.70 14.01 -26.57
CA GLY A 599 -5.90 15.12 -27.09
C GLY A 599 -6.14 15.39 -28.57
N LEU A 600 -6.23 14.34 -29.39
CA LEU A 600 -6.53 14.45 -30.82
C LEU A 600 -7.95 14.94 -31.11
N ILE A 601 -8.93 14.55 -30.28
CA ILE A 601 -10.33 15.03 -30.40
C ILE A 601 -10.44 16.52 -30.07
N LEU A 602 -9.74 16.99 -29.03
CA LEU A 602 -9.84 18.37 -28.55
C LEU A 602 -9.11 19.36 -29.46
N ALA A 603 -7.83 19.11 -29.76
CA ALA A 603 -7.01 20.01 -30.57
C ALA A 603 -5.92 19.23 -31.34
N TRP A 604 -6.29 18.58 -32.44
CA TRP A 604 -5.40 17.70 -33.21
C TRP A 604 -4.07 18.35 -33.63
N LYS A 605 -4.07 19.64 -34.03
CA LYS A 605 -2.84 20.35 -34.44
C LYS A 605 -1.85 20.50 -33.29
N LEU A 606 -2.33 20.84 -32.10
CA LEU A 606 -1.51 20.97 -30.90
C LEU A 606 -1.07 19.60 -30.38
N ALA A 607 -2.00 18.64 -30.35
CA ALA A 607 -1.73 17.28 -29.90
C ALA A 607 -0.61 16.61 -30.71
N LEU A 608 -0.56 16.81 -32.03
CA LEU A 608 0.53 16.29 -32.87
C LEU A 608 1.91 16.85 -32.48
N VAL A 609 1.99 18.15 -32.19
CA VAL A 609 3.25 18.79 -31.75
C VAL A 609 3.66 18.26 -30.38
N MET A 610 2.72 18.19 -29.42
CA MET A 610 2.99 17.64 -28.10
C MET A 610 3.48 16.19 -28.19
N ILE A 611 2.83 15.35 -29.01
CA ILE A 611 3.23 13.96 -29.24
C ILE A 611 4.63 13.88 -29.87
N ALA A 612 4.98 14.77 -30.80
CA ALA A 612 6.30 14.82 -31.43
C ALA A 612 7.41 15.19 -30.43
N VAL A 613 7.11 15.97 -29.39
CA VAL A 613 8.08 16.36 -28.35
C VAL A 613 8.22 15.30 -27.25
N GLN A 614 7.17 14.49 -26.98
CA GLN A 614 7.21 13.46 -25.93
C GLN A 614 8.41 12.48 -26.01
N PRO A 615 8.88 12.00 -27.18
CA PRO A 615 10.06 11.15 -27.25
C PRO A 615 11.31 11.74 -26.58
N SER A 616 11.50 13.07 -26.67
CA SER A 616 12.64 13.74 -26.03
C SER A 616 12.55 13.70 -24.50
N THR A 617 11.36 13.92 -23.94
CA THR A 617 11.12 13.86 -22.49
C THR A 617 11.23 12.42 -21.99
N ILE A 618 10.69 11.45 -22.75
CA ILE A 618 10.78 10.01 -22.44
C ILE A 618 12.24 9.56 -22.40
N ILE A 619 13.04 9.89 -23.42
CA ILE A 619 14.46 9.52 -23.48
C ILE A 619 15.22 10.04 -22.27
N CYS A 620 14.94 11.26 -21.81
CA CYS A 620 15.66 11.84 -20.69
C CYS A 620 15.27 11.24 -19.33
N TYR A 621 13.98 11.02 -19.09
CA TYR A 621 13.54 10.32 -17.88
C TYR A 621 14.02 8.86 -17.86
N TYR A 622 13.97 8.20 -19.02
CA TYR A 622 14.50 6.84 -19.18
C TYR A 622 16.02 6.82 -18.98
N ALA A 623 16.77 7.76 -19.55
CA ALA A 623 18.21 7.87 -19.39
C ALA A 623 18.61 8.08 -17.92
N LYS A 624 17.94 9.00 -17.21
CA LYS A 624 18.17 9.23 -15.77
C LYS A 624 18.04 7.96 -14.94
N LYS A 625 17.04 7.12 -15.23
CA LYS A 625 16.78 5.90 -14.47
C LYS A 625 17.61 4.70 -14.93
N THR A 626 17.68 4.43 -16.23
CA THR A 626 18.31 3.22 -16.79
C THR A 626 19.82 3.35 -16.90
N VAL A 627 20.33 4.49 -17.40
CA VAL A 627 21.78 4.67 -17.59
C VAL A 627 22.48 4.70 -16.23
N LEU A 628 21.93 5.40 -15.24
CA LEU A 628 22.48 5.43 -13.89
C LEU A 628 22.51 4.03 -13.26
N THR A 629 21.45 3.24 -13.44
CA THR A 629 21.38 1.85 -12.96
C THR A 629 22.43 0.96 -13.63
N ASN A 630 22.64 1.11 -14.95
CA ASN A 630 23.65 0.34 -15.68
C ASN A 630 25.08 0.70 -15.23
N VAL A 631 25.38 1.99 -15.10
CA VAL A 631 26.70 2.45 -14.65
C VAL A 631 26.95 2.06 -13.18
N SER A 632 25.93 2.10 -12.32
CA SER A 632 25.99 1.60 -10.95
C SER A 632 26.35 0.10 -10.90
N ARG A 633 25.76 -0.70 -11.80
CA ARG A 633 26.08 -2.13 -11.93
C ARG A 633 27.53 -2.37 -12.36
N ASP A 634 28.04 -1.57 -13.31
CA ASP A 634 29.43 -1.68 -13.77
C ASP A 634 30.42 -1.26 -12.68
N LEU A 635 30.05 -0.29 -11.84
CA LEU A 635 30.81 0.08 -10.64
C LEU A 635 30.81 -1.06 -9.62
N ALA A 636 29.66 -1.68 -9.34
CA ALA A 636 29.56 -2.81 -8.43
C ALA A 636 30.40 -4.02 -8.89
N LYS A 637 30.42 -4.29 -10.21
CA LYS A 637 31.29 -5.31 -10.80
C LYS A 637 32.78 -5.00 -10.60
N ALA A 638 33.19 -3.75 -10.81
CA ALA A 638 34.59 -3.35 -10.59
C ALA A 638 34.98 -3.41 -9.10
N GLN A 639 34.05 -3.14 -8.19
CA GLN A 639 34.29 -3.24 -6.75
C GLN A 639 34.56 -4.69 -6.29
N HIS A 640 34.05 -5.69 -7.01
CA HIS A 640 34.17 -7.11 -6.64
C HIS A 640 35.61 -7.54 -6.40
N GLN A 641 36.56 -7.14 -7.25
CA GLN A 641 37.97 -7.51 -7.11
C GLN A 641 38.57 -6.98 -5.80
N SER A 642 38.30 -5.72 -5.46
CA SER A 642 38.74 -5.15 -4.17
C SER A 642 38.08 -5.85 -2.98
N THR A 643 36.80 -6.22 -3.11
CA THR A 643 36.09 -7.00 -2.09
C THR A 643 36.72 -8.38 -1.91
N GLN A 644 37.08 -9.08 -2.99
CA GLN A 644 37.73 -10.40 -2.91
C GLN A 644 39.06 -10.34 -2.16
N ILE A 645 39.90 -9.34 -2.45
CA ILE A 645 41.17 -9.15 -1.71
C ILE A 645 40.90 -8.91 -0.22
N ALA A 646 39.87 -8.13 0.13
CA ALA A 646 39.49 -7.92 1.52
C ALA A 646 38.97 -9.19 2.18
N ILE A 647 38.21 -10.01 1.46
CA ILE A 647 37.71 -11.32 1.91
C ILE A 647 38.88 -12.27 2.19
N GLU A 648 39.79 -12.43 1.23
CA GLU A 648 40.99 -13.26 1.38
C GLU A 648 41.84 -12.80 2.56
N ALA A 649 41.94 -11.48 2.77
CA ALA A 649 42.67 -10.90 3.88
C ALA A 649 42.04 -11.20 5.24
N VAL A 650 40.70 -11.19 5.33
CA VAL A 650 39.96 -11.53 6.55
C VAL A 650 40.05 -13.02 6.85
N TYR A 651 39.86 -13.89 5.84
CA TYR A 651 40.01 -15.35 6.01
C TYR A 651 41.43 -15.74 6.43
N ASN A 652 42.44 -15.12 5.82
CA ASN A 652 43.85 -15.39 6.12
C ASN A 652 44.44 -14.42 7.15
N HIS A 653 43.61 -13.80 8.00
CA HIS A 653 44.05 -12.77 8.95
C HIS A 653 45.17 -13.25 9.88
N ARG A 654 45.11 -14.50 10.36
CA ARG A 654 46.16 -15.10 11.19
C ARG A 654 47.51 -15.18 10.47
N MET A 655 47.50 -15.48 9.16
CA MET A 655 48.71 -15.53 8.35
C MET A 655 49.26 -14.12 8.11
N ILE A 656 48.38 -13.16 7.82
CA ILE A 656 48.80 -11.78 7.56
C ILE A 656 49.38 -11.12 8.82
N THR A 657 48.81 -11.40 9.98
CA THR A 657 49.31 -10.91 11.27
C THR A 657 50.60 -11.62 11.68
N SER A 658 50.74 -12.93 11.46
CA SER A 658 51.97 -13.66 11.78
C SER A 658 53.17 -13.22 10.91
N PHE A 659 52.94 -12.89 9.63
CA PHE A 659 53.96 -12.36 8.73
C PHE A 659 54.13 -10.84 8.77
N ALA A 660 53.39 -10.13 9.63
CA ALA A 660 53.40 -8.66 9.73
C ALA A 660 53.15 -7.94 8.38
N CYS A 661 52.39 -8.56 7.47
CA CYS A 661 52.17 -8.09 6.09
C CYS A 661 50.91 -7.22 5.92
N SER A 662 50.28 -6.78 7.01
CA SER A 662 49.00 -6.03 6.97
C SER A 662 49.08 -4.73 6.15
N SER A 663 50.22 -4.03 6.17
CA SER A 663 50.47 -2.84 5.36
C SER A 663 50.50 -3.14 3.86
N LYS A 664 51.05 -4.29 3.47
CA LYS A 664 51.13 -4.72 2.07
C LYS A 664 49.75 -5.07 1.51
N VAL A 665 48.91 -5.71 2.32
CA VAL A 665 47.52 -6.03 1.95
C VAL A 665 46.70 -4.77 1.74
N ILE A 666 46.86 -3.75 2.58
CA ILE A 666 46.19 -2.45 2.39
C ILE A 666 46.64 -1.79 1.08
N GLN A 667 47.92 -1.85 0.72
CA GLN A 667 48.41 -1.34 -0.57
C GLN A 667 47.80 -2.08 -1.77
N LEU A 668 47.71 -3.41 -1.70
CA LEU A 668 47.06 -4.22 -2.75
C LEU A 668 45.57 -3.84 -2.89
N PHE A 669 44.88 -3.65 -1.77
CA PHE A 669 43.49 -3.21 -1.75
C PHE A 669 43.33 -1.80 -2.37
N GLU A 670 44.21 -0.85 -2.03
CA GLU A 670 44.20 0.49 -2.62
C GLU A 670 44.45 0.46 -4.13
N HIS A 671 45.35 -0.40 -4.60
CA HIS A 671 45.61 -0.59 -6.02
C HIS A 671 44.38 -1.16 -6.74
N ALA A 672 43.74 -2.18 -6.16
CA ALA A 672 42.51 -2.76 -6.68
C ALA A 672 41.32 -1.78 -6.68
N GLN A 673 41.33 -0.76 -5.82
CA GLN A 673 40.33 0.30 -5.85
C GLN A 673 40.50 1.29 -7.01
N ALA A 674 41.64 1.34 -7.70
CA ALA A 674 41.89 2.33 -8.77
C ALA A 674 40.89 2.23 -9.94
N GLU A 675 40.45 1.02 -10.30
CA GLU A 675 39.44 0.82 -11.35
C GLU A 675 38.03 1.28 -10.91
N PRO A 676 37.50 0.86 -9.74
CA PRO A 676 36.30 1.44 -9.14
C PRO A 676 36.31 2.96 -9.09
N GLN A 677 37.46 3.58 -8.79
CA GLN A 677 37.57 5.04 -8.75
C GLN A 677 37.39 5.71 -10.11
N LYS A 678 37.91 5.12 -11.18
CA LYS A 678 37.70 5.62 -12.56
C LYS A 678 36.24 5.48 -12.96
N LYS A 679 35.62 4.33 -12.69
CA LYS A 679 34.20 4.09 -12.98
C LYS A 679 33.27 4.95 -12.14
N GLY A 680 33.61 5.17 -10.87
CA GLY A 680 32.90 6.05 -9.95
C GLY A 680 32.92 7.51 -10.40
N ARG A 681 34.06 8.02 -10.89
CA ARG A 681 34.13 9.35 -11.54
C ARG A 681 33.19 9.47 -12.74
N LYS A 682 33.20 8.46 -13.61
CA LYS A 682 32.30 8.42 -14.78
C LYS A 682 30.83 8.42 -14.33
N MET A 683 30.50 7.66 -13.29
CA MET A 683 29.16 7.64 -12.68
C MET A 683 28.72 9.03 -12.21
N SER A 684 29.57 9.77 -11.50
CA SER A 684 29.21 11.12 -11.01
C SER A 684 28.93 12.10 -12.15
N TRP A 685 29.70 12.04 -13.24
CA TRP A 685 29.42 12.83 -14.44
C TRP A 685 28.09 12.47 -15.10
N VAL A 686 27.84 11.18 -15.27
CA VAL A 686 26.59 10.68 -15.83
C VAL A 686 25.39 11.06 -14.95
N ALA A 687 25.53 10.97 -13.63
CA ALA A 687 24.51 11.37 -12.67
C ALA A 687 24.20 12.87 -12.78
N GLY A 688 25.22 13.73 -12.83
CA GLY A 688 25.03 15.17 -13.02
C GLY A 688 24.33 15.51 -14.35
N ILE A 689 24.82 14.96 -15.47
CA ILE A 689 24.25 15.25 -16.81
C ILE A 689 22.78 14.81 -16.87
N THR A 690 22.48 13.60 -16.41
CA THR A 690 21.11 13.07 -16.48
C THR A 690 20.15 13.76 -15.52
N THR A 691 20.61 14.14 -14.32
CA THR A 691 19.80 14.92 -13.36
C THR A 691 19.53 16.33 -13.85
N GLY A 692 20.48 17.00 -14.51
CA GLY A 692 20.27 18.36 -15.06
C GLY A 692 19.51 18.41 -16.39
N MET A 693 19.78 17.48 -17.30
CA MET A 693 19.15 17.47 -18.64
C MET A 693 17.65 17.13 -18.58
N SER A 694 17.23 16.29 -17.63
CA SER A 694 15.84 15.85 -17.48
C SER A 694 14.84 17.00 -17.21
N PRO A 695 15.01 17.85 -16.19
CA PRO A 695 14.13 19.00 -15.95
C PRO A 695 14.30 20.09 -17.02
N CYS A 696 15.51 20.31 -17.53
CA CYS A 696 15.76 21.31 -18.59
C CYS A 696 14.91 21.03 -19.85
N LEU A 697 14.94 19.81 -20.39
CA LEU A 697 14.16 19.46 -21.57
C LEU A 697 12.64 19.43 -21.30
N LEU A 698 12.22 19.12 -20.08
CA LEU A 698 10.82 19.23 -19.70
C LEU A 698 10.33 20.69 -19.79
N TYR A 699 11.13 21.64 -19.30
CA TYR A 699 10.75 23.06 -19.30
C TYR A 699 10.79 23.66 -20.70
N LEU A 700 11.75 23.23 -21.53
CA LEU A 700 11.80 23.60 -22.95
C LEU A 700 10.60 23.02 -23.72
N SER A 701 10.18 21.79 -23.42
CA SER A 701 8.96 21.20 -23.98
C SER A 701 7.74 22.05 -23.64
N TRP A 702 7.57 22.45 -22.37
CA TRP A 702 6.43 23.26 -21.96
C TRP A 702 6.45 24.66 -22.58
N ALA A 703 7.64 25.27 -22.72
CA ALA A 703 7.78 26.54 -23.42
C ALA A 703 7.30 26.45 -24.88
N LEU A 704 7.68 25.38 -25.58
CA LEU A 704 7.25 25.13 -26.96
C LEU A 704 5.75 24.88 -27.05
N ASP A 705 5.19 24.09 -26.13
CA ASP A 705 3.76 23.79 -26.07
C ASP A 705 2.92 25.06 -25.83
N TYR A 706 3.34 25.92 -24.89
CA TYR A 706 2.69 27.21 -24.63
C TYR A 706 2.82 28.18 -25.80
N TRP A 707 4.00 28.28 -26.41
CA TRP A 707 4.24 29.19 -27.53
C TRP A 707 3.40 28.80 -28.76
N TYR A 708 3.45 27.53 -29.16
CA TYR A 708 2.69 27.03 -30.30
C TYR A 708 1.17 27.05 -30.04
N GLY A 709 0.76 26.66 -28.83
CA GLY A 709 -0.63 26.75 -28.42
C GLY A 709 -1.17 28.18 -28.40
N GLY A 710 -0.38 29.13 -27.88
CA GLY A 710 -0.70 30.56 -27.91
C GLY A 710 -0.89 31.09 -29.33
N LYS A 711 -0.03 30.67 -30.27
CA LYS A 711 -0.14 31.03 -31.69
C LYS A 711 -1.42 30.49 -32.34
N LEU A 712 -1.82 29.25 -32.04
CA LEU A 712 -3.06 28.66 -32.53
C LEU A 712 -4.31 29.33 -31.96
N VAL A 713 -4.24 29.79 -30.70
CA VAL A 713 -5.30 30.61 -30.08
C VAL A 713 -5.37 31.98 -30.75
N GLN A 714 -4.21 32.59 -31.05
CA GLN A 714 -4.14 33.89 -31.72
C GLN A 714 -4.73 33.86 -33.13
N SER A 715 -4.48 32.78 -33.89
CA SER A 715 -5.03 32.58 -35.22
C SER A 715 -6.52 32.18 -35.21
N GLY A 716 -7.12 31.98 -34.03
CA GLY A 716 -8.52 31.59 -33.87
C GLY A 716 -8.82 30.14 -34.27
N GLU A 717 -7.79 29.30 -34.43
CA GLU A 717 -7.96 27.91 -34.84
C GLU A 717 -8.37 26.99 -33.69
N ILE A 718 -7.99 27.34 -32.46
CA ILE A 718 -8.37 26.61 -31.25
C ILE A 718 -8.86 27.59 -30.17
N SER A 719 -9.80 27.15 -29.34
CA SER A 719 -10.16 27.87 -28.12
C SER A 719 -9.06 27.72 -27.08
N ALA A 720 -8.84 28.76 -26.27
CA ALA A 720 -7.91 28.70 -25.15
C ALA A 720 -8.31 27.62 -24.11
N ALA A 721 -9.61 27.33 -23.98
CA ALA A 721 -10.08 26.23 -23.13
C ALA A 721 -9.61 24.86 -23.67
N ASP A 722 -9.68 24.66 -24.98
CA ASP A 722 -9.28 23.41 -25.62
C ASP A 722 -7.75 23.25 -25.67
N PHE A 723 -7.02 24.36 -25.73
CA PHE A 723 -5.57 24.40 -25.48
C PHE A 723 -5.22 23.81 -24.10
N PHE A 724 -5.76 24.35 -23.01
CA PHE A 724 -5.42 23.89 -21.66
C PHE A 724 -5.91 22.47 -21.37
N LYS A 725 -7.10 22.07 -21.87
CA LYS A 725 -7.58 20.69 -21.75
C LYS A 725 -6.60 19.72 -22.41
N THR A 726 -6.18 20.02 -23.65
CA THR A 726 -5.22 19.19 -24.40
C THR A 726 -3.86 19.14 -23.70
N PHE A 727 -3.38 20.28 -23.20
CA PHE A 727 -2.13 20.36 -22.44
C PHE A 727 -2.15 19.47 -21.19
N PHE A 728 -3.16 19.59 -20.31
CA PHE A 728 -3.21 18.80 -19.07
C PHE A 728 -3.40 17.29 -19.31
N VAL A 729 -4.14 16.92 -20.36
CA VAL A 729 -4.32 15.51 -20.76
C VAL A 729 -2.98 14.90 -21.21
N LEU A 730 -2.21 15.61 -22.04
CA LEU A 730 -0.98 15.07 -22.64
C LEU A 730 0.28 15.28 -21.81
N MET A 731 0.36 16.32 -20.97
CA MET A 731 1.55 16.66 -20.17
C MET A 731 2.03 15.50 -19.26
N THR A 732 1.12 14.67 -18.77
CA THR A 732 1.45 13.56 -17.87
C THR A 732 1.86 12.26 -18.59
N THR A 733 1.64 12.17 -19.91
CA THR A 733 1.86 10.93 -20.68
C THR A 733 3.33 10.54 -20.78
N GLY A 734 4.24 11.48 -21.04
CA GLY A 734 5.68 11.19 -21.14
C GLY A 734 6.28 10.58 -19.88
N LYS A 735 5.88 11.08 -18.70
CA LYS A 735 6.30 10.52 -17.41
C LYS A 735 5.79 9.09 -17.22
N LEU A 736 4.51 8.85 -17.53
CA LEU A 736 3.89 7.52 -17.44
C LEU A 736 4.57 6.51 -18.37
N ILE A 737 4.92 6.93 -19.60
CA ILE A 737 5.65 6.10 -20.57
C ILE A 737 7.06 5.79 -20.06
N ALA A 738 7.79 6.77 -19.54
CA ALA A 738 9.13 6.54 -19.00
C ALA A 738 9.12 5.62 -17.78
N GLU A 739 8.11 5.74 -16.91
CA GLU A 739 7.92 4.87 -15.77
C GLU A 739 7.63 3.42 -16.21
N ALA A 740 6.74 3.23 -17.19
CA ALA A 740 6.51 1.93 -17.83
C ALA A 740 7.78 1.37 -18.49
N GLY A 741 8.51 2.18 -19.23
CA GLY A 741 9.76 1.79 -19.91
C GLY A 741 10.86 1.36 -18.92
N SER A 742 10.92 1.98 -17.75
CA SER A 742 11.87 1.60 -16.70
C SER A 742 11.60 0.22 -16.08
N MET A 743 10.43 -0.37 -16.31
CA MET A 743 10.06 -1.71 -15.82
C MET A 743 10.66 -2.83 -16.69
N THR A 744 11.27 -2.52 -17.84
CA THR A 744 11.85 -3.50 -18.77
C THR A 744 12.88 -4.43 -18.12
N SER A 745 13.69 -3.92 -17.18
CA SER A 745 14.66 -4.76 -16.44
C SER A 745 13.97 -5.78 -15.53
N ASP A 746 12.86 -5.41 -14.93
CA ASP A 746 12.07 -6.31 -14.07
C ASP A 746 11.35 -7.36 -14.92
N LEU A 747 10.89 -6.97 -16.12
CA LEU A 747 10.29 -7.87 -17.10
C LEU A 747 11.29 -8.95 -17.54
N ALA A 748 12.53 -8.55 -17.84
CA ALA A 748 13.60 -9.48 -18.20
C ALA A 748 13.95 -10.46 -17.07
N LYS A 749 14.03 -9.98 -15.82
CA LYS A 749 14.24 -10.84 -14.65
C LYS A 749 13.09 -11.85 -14.47
N GLY A 750 11.84 -11.39 -14.62
CA GLY A 750 10.67 -12.26 -14.55
C GLY A 750 10.67 -13.31 -15.65
N ALA A 751 10.99 -12.93 -16.89
CA ALA A 751 11.08 -13.86 -18.03
C ALA A 751 12.18 -14.91 -17.83
N ASN A 752 13.35 -14.52 -17.34
CA ASN A 752 14.43 -15.47 -17.01
C ASN A 752 14.03 -16.44 -15.89
N ALA A 753 13.30 -15.95 -14.87
CA ALA A 753 12.77 -16.81 -13.81
C ALA A 753 11.73 -17.81 -14.36
N VAL A 754 10.88 -17.39 -15.30
CA VAL A 754 9.95 -18.29 -16.00
C VAL A 754 10.71 -19.36 -16.79
N ALA A 755 11.76 -18.98 -17.54
CA ALA A 755 12.57 -19.92 -18.29
C ALA A 755 13.26 -20.96 -17.39
N SER A 756 13.82 -20.53 -16.26
CA SER A 756 14.41 -21.43 -15.23
C SER A 756 13.39 -22.41 -14.66
N VAL A 757 12.18 -21.93 -14.34
CA VAL A 757 11.08 -22.80 -13.87
C VAL A 757 10.72 -23.85 -14.92
N PHE A 758 10.62 -23.47 -16.20
CA PHE A 758 10.32 -24.41 -17.28
C PHE A 758 11.49 -25.38 -17.55
N GLU A 759 12.73 -24.94 -17.41
CA GLU A 759 13.91 -25.81 -17.52
C GLU A 759 13.86 -26.95 -16.51
N VAL A 760 13.43 -26.67 -15.27
CA VAL A 760 13.18 -27.71 -14.24
C VAL A 760 11.99 -28.60 -14.61
N LEU A 761 10.89 -28.02 -15.11
CA LEU A 761 9.68 -28.79 -15.47
C LEU A 761 9.91 -29.75 -16.64
N ASP A 762 10.70 -29.35 -17.63
CA ASP A 762 10.92 -30.06 -18.90
C ASP A 762 12.14 -31.01 -18.87
N ARG A 763 12.94 -30.99 -17.79
CA ARG A 763 14.13 -31.84 -17.65
C ARG A 763 13.79 -33.34 -17.68
N LYS A 764 14.64 -34.09 -18.39
CA LYS A 764 14.73 -35.56 -18.37
C LYS A 764 16.12 -35.99 -17.87
N SER A 765 16.17 -37.04 -17.05
CA SER A 765 17.38 -37.49 -16.35
C SER A 765 18.37 -38.24 -17.25
N PRO A 766 19.69 -37.94 -17.18
CA PRO A 766 20.75 -38.72 -17.82
C PRO A 766 21.41 -39.75 -16.86
N GLN A 767 22.14 -40.74 -17.41
CA GLN A 767 22.76 -41.88 -16.68
C GLN A 767 24.22 -42.10 -17.11
N ASN A 768 25.12 -42.56 -16.22
CA ASN A 768 26.39 -43.25 -16.56
C ASN A 768 27.11 -43.89 -15.35
N LEU A 769 27.52 -45.17 -15.47
CA LEU A 769 28.55 -45.90 -14.69
C LEU A 769 28.87 -47.24 -15.39
N GLN A 770 30.07 -47.83 -15.19
CA GLN A 770 30.58 -49.00 -15.94
C GLN A 770 31.00 -50.20 -15.05
N ASP A 771 30.64 -51.41 -15.52
CA ASP A 771 31.10 -52.78 -15.20
C ASP A 771 31.30 -53.21 -13.73
N PHE A 772 30.20 -53.67 -13.11
CA PHE A 772 30.15 -54.40 -11.84
C PHE A 772 29.12 -55.55 -11.92
N SER A 773 29.42 -56.75 -11.41
CA SER A 773 28.49 -57.89 -11.39
C SER A 773 28.61 -58.67 -10.09
N PHE A 774 27.48 -58.91 -9.41
CA PHE A 774 27.40 -59.57 -8.11
C PHE A 774 26.00 -60.17 -7.90
N ASP A 775 25.89 -61.33 -7.24
CA ASP A 775 24.62 -62.06 -7.00
C ASP A 775 24.41 -62.33 -5.49
N VAL A 776 23.16 -62.18 -5.02
CA VAL A 776 22.78 -62.33 -3.60
C VAL A 776 21.61 -63.30 -3.48
N LYS A 777 21.74 -64.34 -2.66
CA LYS A 777 20.67 -65.31 -2.43
C LYS A 777 19.61 -64.77 -1.47
N ALA A 778 18.35 -65.10 -1.71
CA ALA A 778 17.23 -64.73 -0.84
C ALA A 778 17.46 -65.21 0.60
N GLY A 779 17.19 -64.34 1.58
CA GLY A 779 17.32 -64.63 3.01
C GLY A 779 18.76 -64.72 3.52
N SER A 780 19.77 -64.49 2.68
CA SER A 780 21.18 -64.44 3.08
C SER A 780 21.64 -63.02 3.38
N SER A 781 22.68 -62.91 4.18
CA SER A 781 23.33 -61.65 4.57
C SER A 781 24.69 -61.51 3.89
N VAL A 782 24.89 -60.40 3.16
CA VAL A 782 26.13 -60.10 2.45
C VAL A 782 26.75 -58.82 2.98
N GLY A 783 28.05 -58.88 3.30
CA GLY A 783 28.86 -57.71 3.66
C GLY A 783 29.61 -57.12 2.47
N LEU A 784 29.52 -55.81 2.25
CA LEU A 784 30.33 -55.06 1.28
C LEU A 784 31.46 -54.33 2.00
N VAL A 785 32.72 -54.67 1.68
CA VAL A 785 33.91 -54.16 2.38
C VAL A 785 34.93 -53.63 1.37
N GLY A 786 35.63 -52.54 1.69
CA GLY A 786 36.64 -51.96 0.80
C GLY A 786 37.11 -50.58 1.29
N LYS A 787 38.14 -50.01 0.65
CA LYS A 787 38.64 -48.66 0.99
C LYS A 787 37.55 -47.60 0.82
N SER A 788 37.63 -46.47 1.54
CA SER A 788 36.70 -45.35 1.30
C SER A 788 36.78 -44.90 -0.17
N GLY A 789 35.62 -44.61 -0.80
CA GLY A 789 35.55 -44.24 -2.22
C GLY A 789 35.51 -45.39 -3.23
N CYS A 790 35.51 -46.66 -2.83
CA CYS A 790 35.50 -47.79 -3.77
C CYS A 790 34.12 -48.18 -4.37
N GLY A 791 33.05 -47.42 -4.08
CA GLY A 791 31.72 -47.62 -4.66
C GLY A 791 30.69 -48.38 -3.79
N LYS A 792 30.97 -48.64 -2.50
CA LYS A 792 30.07 -49.38 -1.58
C LYS A 792 28.67 -48.76 -1.47
N SER A 793 28.59 -47.48 -1.14
CA SER A 793 27.31 -46.76 -1.03
C SER A 793 26.65 -46.53 -2.39
N THR A 794 27.42 -46.52 -3.47
CA THR A 794 26.90 -46.47 -4.85
C THR A 794 26.09 -47.71 -5.19
N ILE A 795 26.50 -48.90 -4.73
CA ILE A 795 25.75 -50.16 -4.92
C ILE A 795 24.39 -50.10 -4.21
N ILE A 796 24.36 -49.61 -2.96
CA ILE A 796 23.08 -49.37 -2.25
C ILE A 796 22.20 -48.40 -3.04
N GLY A 797 22.78 -47.34 -3.59
CA GLY A 797 22.07 -46.38 -4.44
C GLY A 797 21.51 -47.00 -5.73
N LEU A 798 22.24 -47.90 -6.38
CA LEU A 798 21.76 -48.62 -7.57
C LEU A 798 20.63 -49.60 -7.22
N ILE A 799 20.73 -50.31 -6.10
CA ILE A 799 19.68 -51.22 -5.61
C ILE A 799 18.41 -50.42 -5.30
N GLN A 800 18.50 -49.31 -4.57
CA GLN A 800 17.36 -48.42 -4.31
C GLN A 800 16.85 -47.67 -5.56
N ARG A 801 17.51 -47.86 -6.70
CA ARG A 801 17.27 -47.12 -7.95
C ARG A 801 17.27 -45.60 -7.71
N PHE A 802 18.21 -45.12 -6.90
CA PHE A 802 18.58 -43.70 -6.83
C PHE A 802 19.35 -43.28 -8.08
N TYR A 803 20.04 -44.25 -8.68
CA TYR A 803 20.72 -44.17 -9.96
C TYR A 803 20.25 -45.35 -10.83
N ASP A 804 20.18 -45.16 -12.13
CA ASP A 804 19.97 -46.24 -13.10
C ASP A 804 21.32 -46.64 -13.74
N VAL A 805 21.42 -47.89 -14.20
CA VAL A 805 22.62 -48.40 -14.91
C VAL A 805 22.58 -48.02 -16.39
N GLY A 806 23.71 -47.52 -16.92
CA GLY A 806 23.86 -47.21 -18.35
C GLY A 806 24.04 -48.46 -19.22
N ILE A 807 24.97 -49.34 -18.84
CA ILE A 807 25.21 -50.64 -19.48
C ILE A 807 25.08 -51.73 -18.41
N GLY A 808 24.39 -52.83 -18.72
CA GLY A 808 24.06 -53.90 -17.78
C GLY A 808 22.63 -53.81 -17.23
N ALA A 809 22.35 -54.61 -16.21
CA ALA A 809 21.05 -54.69 -15.53
C ALA A 809 21.25 -54.99 -14.04
N VAL A 810 20.43 -54.39 -13.18
CA VAL A 810 20.28 -54.82 -11.79
C VAL A 810 18.97 -55.62 -11.76
N CYS A 811 19.05 -56.92 -11.47
CA CYS A 811 17.88 -57.79 -11.48
C CYS A 811 17.49 -58.20 -10.05
N ILE A 812 16.19 -58.21 -9.78
CA ILE A 812 15.60 -58.72 -8.54
C ILE A 812 14.56 -59.75 -8.92
N ASP A 813 14.70 -60.96 -8.38
CA ASP A 813 13.91 -62.14 -8.78
C ASP A 813 13.90 -62.38 -10.31
N GLY A 814 15.00 -62.03 -10.98
CA GLY A 814 15.16 -62.17 -12.44
C GLY A 814 14.54 -61.05 -13.28
N MET A 815 13.83 -60.09 -12.68
CA MET A 815 13.33 -58.89 -13.37
C MET A 815 14.27 -57.71 -13.17
N ASP A 816 14.55 -56.96 -14.24
CA ASP A 816 15.32 -55.71 -14.14
C ASP A 816 14.54 -54.67 -13.32
N VAL A 817 15.21 -54.04 -12.36
CA VAL A 817 14.61 -53.01 -11.48
C VAL A 817 14.08 -51.81 -12.29
N ARG A 818 14.52 -51.63 -13.55
CA ARG A 818 13.97 -50.64 -14.49
C ARG A 818 12.52 -50.90 -14.88
N ASP A 819 12.14 -52.18 -15.01
CA ASP A 819 10.81 -52.62 -15.45
C ASP A 819 9.81 -52.74 -14.29
N ILE A 820 10.30 -52.71 -13.05
CA ILE A 820 9.48 -52.77 -11.83
C ILE A 820 8.95 -51.38 -11.48
N ASN A 821 7.70 -51.30 -11.01
CA ASN A 821 7.16 -50.06 -10.46
C ASN A 821 7.98 -49.61 -9.24
N ILE A 822 8.67 -48.48 -9.36
CA ILE A 822 9.62 -48.01 -8.35
C ILE A 822 9.00 -47.77 -6.97
N ARG A 823 7.73 -47.34 -6.89
CA ARG A 823 7.04 -47.12 -5.60
C ARG A 823 6.76 -48.44 -4.90
N TRP A 824 6.26 -49.43 -5.64
CA TRP A 824 6.03 -50.77 -5.09
C TRP A 824 7.36 -51.41 -4.66
N TYR A 825 8.38 -51.33 -5.53
CA TYR A 825 9.71 -51.89 -5.27
C TYR A 825 10.35 -51.29 -4.02
N ARG A 826 10.44 -49.96 -3.93
CA ARG A 826 10.99 -49.31 -2.72
C ARG A 826 10.16 -49.68 -1.50
N GLY A 827 8.84 -49.84 -1.63
CA GLY A 827 7.94 -50.41 -0.62
C GLY A 827 8.42 -51.71 0.03
N GLN A 828 9.05 -52.60 -0.75
CA GLN A 828 9.59 -53.89 -0.30
C GLN A 828 11.03 -53.81 0.24
N THR A 829 11.63 -52.63 0.25
CA THR A 829 13.00 -52.40 0.73
C THR A 829 13.04 -51.43 1.90
N SER A 830 14.07 -51.52 2.75
CA SER A 830 14.34 -50.47 3.74
C SER A 830 15.83 -50.16 3.82
N LEU A 831 16.15 -48.88 3.97
CA LEU A 831 17.52 -48.39 4.10
C LEU A 831 17.72 -47.80 5.50
N VAL A 832 18.75 -48.29 6.20
CA VAL A 832 19.28 -47.66 7.42
C VAL A 832 20.62 -47.03 7.06
N SER A 833 20.66 -45.70 7.03
CA SER A 833 21.85 -44.93 6.66
C SER A 833 22.81 -44.75 7.84
N GLN A 834 24.05 -44.38 7.51
CA GLN A 834 25.12 -44.09 8.45
C GLN A 834 24.70 -43.01 9.46
N GLU A 835 24.26 -41.87 8.93
CA GLU A 835 23.67 -40.78 9.68
C GLU A 835 22.14 -40.78 9.46
N PRO A 836 21.36 -41.29 10.41
CA PRO A 836 19.91 -41.37 10.28
C PRO A 836 19.26 -39.99 10.44
N VAL A 837 18.49 -39.59 9.42
CA VAL A 837 17.75 -38.33 9.44
C VAL A 837 16.45 -38.47 10.25
N ILE A 838 16.34 -37.63 11.29
CA ILE A 838 15.12 -37.41 12.06
C ILE A 838 14.49 -36.09 11.59
N PHE A 839 13.26 -36.16 11.10
CA PHE A 839 12.51 -34.99 10.64
C PHE A 839 12.00 -34.17 11.83
N SER A 840 11.82 -32.87 11.65
CA SER A 840 11.22 -32.01 12.69
C SER A 840 9.70 -32.23 12.81
N CYS A 841 9.34 -33.24 13.59
CA CYS A 841 7.99 -33.62 14.00
C CYS A 841 8.06 -34.52 15.23
N SER A 842 6.91 -35.01 15.71
CA SER A 842 6.89 -35.97 16.82
C SER A 842 7.65 -37.27 16.50
N VAL A 843 8.16 -37.94 17.55
CA VAL A 843 8.84 -39.24 17.44
C VAL A 843 7.92 -40.27 16.76
N ARG A 844 6.64 -40.27 17.08
CA ARG A 844 5.59 -41.07 16.43
C ARG A 844 5.60 -40.89 14.92
N ASN A 845 5.54 -39.65 14.47
CA ASN A 845 5.53 -39.33 13.05
C ASN A 845 6.84 -39.74 12.37
N ASN A 846 7.96 -39.67 13.08
CA ASN A 846 9.24 -40.17 12.60
C ASN A 846 9.25 -41.68 12.35
N ILE A 847 8.58 -42.49 13.17
CA ILE A 847 8.50 -43.94 13.00
C ILE A 847 7.49 -44.30 11.89
N THR A 848 6.33 -43.65 11.84
CA THR A 848 5.28 -43.91 10.83
C THR A 848 5.64 -43.47 9.41
N PHE A 849 6.80 -42.85 9.18
CA PHE A 849 7.34 -42.72 7.82
C PHE A 849 7.56 -44.08 7.13
N GLY A 850 7.83 -45.15 7.90
CA GLY A 850 7.98 -46.50 7.36
C GLY A 850 6.67 -47.14 6.90
N LYS A 851 5.58 -46.89 7.62
CA LYS A 851 4.21 -47.36 7.33
C LYS A 851 3.20 -46.30 7.80
N PRO A 852 2.57 -45.54 6.87
CA PRO A 852 1.71 -44.41 7.23
C PRO A 852 0.43 -44.77 7.99
N GLU A 853 -0.14 -45.95 7.70
CA GLU A 853 -1.38 -46.46 8.30
C GLU A 853 -1.10 -47.42 9.46
N ALA A 854 0.04 -47.26 10.15
CA ALA A 854 0.37 -48.11 11.28
C ALA A 854 -0.45 -47.75 12.52
N ASP A 855 -0.99 -48.77 13.18
CA ASP A 855 -1.68 -48.63 14.47
C ASP A 855 -0.70 -48.38 15.61
N GLU A 856 -1.20 -47.84 16.74
CA GLU A 856 -0.36 -47.52 17.91
C GLU A 856 0.42 -48.74 18.43
N ASP A 857 -0.21 -49.90 18.44
CA ASP A 857 0.43 -51.13 18.89
C ASP A 857 1.60 -51.52 17.95
N GLU A 858 1.45 -51.33 16.63
CA GLU A 858 2.52 -51.58 15.67
C GLU A 858 3.71 -50.64 15.88
N ILE A 859 3.45 -49.37 16.19
CA ILE A 859 4.48 -48.36 16.45
C ILE A 859 5.26 -48.71 17.72
N VAL A 860 4.56 -49.10 18.78
CA VAL A 860 5.16 -49.47 20.06
C VAL A 860 5.98 -50.76 19.93
N GLU A 861 5.45 -51.78 19.25
CA GLU A 861 6.18 -53.03 19.02
C GLU A 861 7.42 -52.81 18.14
N ALA A 862 7.33 -51.99 17.09
CA ALA A 862 8.50 -51.62 16.29
C ALA A 862 9.56 -50.87 17.13
N ALA A 863 9.14 -49.98 18.02
CA ALA A 863 10.04 -49.26 18.91
C ALA A 863 10.67 -50.16 19.98
N LYS A 864 9.95 -51.15 20.53
CA LYS A 864 10.51 -52.17 21.43
C LYS A 864 11.54 -53.05 20.71
N ALA A 865 11.19 -53.52 19.50
CA ALA A 865 12.07 -54.31 18.66
C ALA A 865 13.35 -53.55 18.25
N ALA A 866 13.30 -52.22 18.22
CA ALA A 866 14.46 -51.35 17.98
C ALA A 866 15.21 -50.91 19.25
N ASN A 867 14.84 -51.40 20.44
CA ASN A 867 15.35 -50.93 21.74
C ASN A 867 15.16 -49.41 21.97
N ALA A 868 14.13 -48.81 21.35
CA ALA A 868 13.83 -47.39 21.43
C ALA A 868 12.73 -47.05 22.46
N HIS A 869 11.84 -48.01 22.75
CA HIS A 869 10.65 -47.76 23.58
C HIS A 869 10.97 -47.16 24.96
N GLU A 870 11.96 -47.69 25.68
CA GLU A 870 12.26 -47.26 27.05
C GLU A 870 12.66 -45.78 27.13
N PHE A 871 13.50 -45.31 26.21
CA PHE A 871 13.94 -43.92 26.22
C PHE A 871 12.88 -42.98 25.63
N ILE A 872 12.02 -43.46 24.73
CA ILE A 872 10.92 -42.64 24.20
C ILE A 872 9.86 -42.45 25.28
N SER A 873 9.51 -43.51 26.01
CA SER A 873 8.52 -43.47 27.10
C SER A 873 8.98 -42.65 28.31
N SER A 874 10.29 -42.47 28.49
CA SER A 874 10.84 -41.60 29.55
C SER A 874 10.83 -40.11 29.19
N LEU A 875 10.52 -39.76 27.93
CA LEU A 875 10.31 -38.36 27.53
C LEU A 875 9.00 -37.84 28.12
N LYS A 876 8.96 -36.53 28.38
CA LYS A 876 7.81 -35.86 29.01
C LYS A 876 6.48 -36.11 28.29
N ASP A 877 6.49 -36.11 26.95
CA ASP A 877 5.31 -36.30 26.12
C ASP A 877 5.34 -37.66 25.37
N GLY A 878 6.20 -38.59 25.79
CA GLY A 878 6.34 -39.91 25.19
C GLY A 878 6.60 -39.85 23.68
N TYR A 879 5.80 -40.59 22.90
CA TYR A 879 5.87 -40.63 21.43
C TYR A 879 5.43 -39.33 20.74
N GLU A 880 4.68 -38.45 21.41
CA GLU A 880 4.26 -37.16 20.85
C GLU A 880 5.32 -36.06 21.02
N THR A 881 6.43 -36.37 21.69
CA THR A 881 7.53 -35.43 21.88
C THR A 881 8.09 -34.96 20.52
N ASP A 882 8.14 -33.65 20.30
CA ASP A 882 8.74 -33.06 19.10
C ASP A 882 10.27 -33.15 19.13
N CYS A 883 10.86 -33.55 17.99
CA CYS A 883 12.30 -33.73 17.84
C CYS A 883 12.87 -32.96 16.62
N GLY A 884 14.20 -32.84 16.56
CA GLY A 884 14.91 -32.06 15.53
C GLY A 884 15.33 -30.68 16.01
N GLU A 885 15.56 -29.73 15.10
CA GLU A 885 16.26 -28.47 15.40
C GLU A 885 15.53 -27.57 16.43
N HIS A 886 14.20 -27.64 16.47
CA HIS A 886 13.35 -26.87 17.40
C HIS A 886 12.78 -27.73 18.55
N GLY A 887 13.22 -28.99 18.67
CA GLY A 887 12.73 -29.97 19.65
C GLY A 887 13.88 -30.64 20.40
N ILE A 888 13.64 -31.84 20.94
CA ILE A 888 14.70 -32.60 21.62
C ILE A 888 15.74 -33.07 20.59
N GLN A 889 17.01 -32.85 20.93
CA GLN A 889 18.17 -33.37 20.21
C GLN A 889 18.51 -34.76 20.75
N PHE A 890 18.43 -35.77 19.90
CA PHE A 890 18.79 -37.15 20.24
C PHE A 890 20.28 -37.43 20.01
N SER A 891 20.85 -38.34 20.81
CA SER A 891 22.19 -38.89 20.52
C SER A 891 22.17 -39.70 19.23
N GLU A 892 23.31 -39.90 18.58
CA GLU A 892 23.41 -40.71 17.36
C GLU A 892 22.84 -42.13 17.57
N GLY A 893 23.15 -42.76 18.70
CA GLY A 893 22.58 -44.07 19.05
C GLY A 893 21.07 -44.08 19.25
N GLN A 894 20.47 -42.98 19.72
CA GLN A 894 19.01 -42.83 19.78
C GLN A 894 18.41 -42.62 18.39
N LYS A 895 19.05 -41.80 17.54
CA LYS A 895 18.63 -41.58 16.14
C LYS A 895 18.66 -42.88 15.34
N GLN A 896 19.72 -43.68 15.47
CA GLN A 896 19.84 -45.01 14.86
C GLN A 896 18.67 -45.92 15.24
N ARG A 897 18.35 -45.99 16.53
CA ARG A 897 17.25 -46.84 17.01
C ARG A 897 15.88 -46.39 16.48
N ILE A 898 15.64 -45.07 16.36
CA ILE A 898 14.41 -44.56 15.73
C ILE A 898 14.37 -44.91 14.24
N ALA A 899 15.49 -44.82 13.52
CA ALA A 899 15.57 -45.22 12.12
C ALA A 899 15.38 -46.74 11.93
N ILE A 900 15.89 -47.55 12.86
CA ILE A 900 15.65 -49.00 12.88
C ILE A 900 14.17 -49.29 13.15
N ALA A 901 13.53 -48.60 14.10
CA ALA A 901 12.08 -48.73 14.33
C ALA A 901 11.28 -48.40 13.05
N ARG A 902 11.68 -47.34 12.33
CA ARG A 902 11.11 -46.97 11.01
C ARG A 902 11.33 -48.06 9.95
N ALA A 903 12.44 -48.78 9.98
CA ALA A 903 12.68 -49.92 9.10
C ALA A 903 11.87 -51.16 9.50
N ILE A 904 11.73 -51.44 10.80
CA ILE A 904 10.99 -52.59 11.34
C ILE A 904 9.50 -52.48 10.99
N ILE A 905 8.89 -51.32 11.22
CA ILE A 905 7.44 -51.13 10.99
C ILE A 905 7.05 -51.30 9.52
N ARG A 906 8.00 -51.09 8.60
CA ARG A 906 7.81 -51.30 7.16
C ARG A 906 7.81 -52.77 6.77
N ASN A 907 8.46 -53.63 7.56
CA ASN A 907 8.64 -55.06 7.28
C ASN A 907 9.16 -55.38 5.86
N PRO A 908 10.38 -54.92 5.50
CA PRO A 908 10.93 -55.08 4.15
C PRO A 908 11.34 -56.53 3.85
N ALA A 909 11.30 -56.91 2.58
CA ALA A 909 11.88 -58.16 2.07
C ALA A 909 13.41 -58.06 1.87
N ILE A 910 13.88 -56.86 1.48
CA ILE A 910 15.30 -56.54 1.30
C ILE A 910 15.71 -55.43 2.27
N LEU A 911 16.67 -55.71 3.14
CA LEU A 911 17.21 -54.77 4.10
C LEU A 911 18.59 -54.28 3.66
N LEU A 912 18.77 -52.96 3.59
CA LEU A 912 20.03 -52.31 3.24
C LEU A 912 20.55 -51.55 4.46
N LEU A 913 21.75 -51.90 4.91
CA LEU A 913 22.43 -51.27 6.04
C LEU A 913 23.69 -50.58 5.52
N ASP A 914 23.74 -49.25 5.60
CA ASP A 914 24.90 -48.46 5.18
C ASP A 914 25.64 -47.92 6.41
N GLU A 915 26.69 -48.60 6.86
CA GLU A 915 27.52 -48.23 8.02
C GLU A 915 26.74 -47.91 9.31
N ALA A 916 25.64 -48.64 9.55
CA ALA A 916 24.66 -48.37 10.61
C ALA A 916 25.19 -48.43 12.07
N THR A 917 26.43 -48.85 12.31
CA THR A 917 27.08 -48.88 13.65
C THR A 917 28.29 -47.95 13.77
N SER A 918 28.59 -47.16 12.74
CA SER A 918 29.67 -46.18 12.78
C SER A 918 29.28 -44.96 13.63
N ALA A 919 30.27 -44.27 14.22
CA ALA A 919 30.11 -43.11 15.11
C ALA A 919 29.41 -43.32 16.49
N LEU A 920 29.05 -44.55 16.88
CA LEU A 920 28.39 -44.83 18.17
C LEU A 920 29.36 -45.09 19.34
N ASP A 921 28.94 -44.69 20.55
CA ASP A 921 29.56 -45.13 21.80
C ASP A 921 29.31 -46.63 22.06
N ALA A 922 30.18 -47.27 22.85
CA ALA A 922 30.17 -48.72 23.02
C ALA A 922 28.85 -49.29 23.58
N GLN A 923 28.13 -48.54 24.43
CA GLN A 923 26.86 -48.98 25.00
C GLN A 923 25.73 -48.86 23.97
N SER A 924 25.64 -47.73 23.27
CA SER A 924 24.67 -47.53 22.18
C SER A 924 24.89 -48.51 21.03
N GLU A 925 26.15 -48.77 20.66
CA GLU A 925 26.51 -49.71 19.60
C GLU A 925 25.96 -51.11 19.88
N LYS A 926 26.13 -51.62 21.11
CA LYS A 926 25.61 -52.93 21.49
C LYS A 926 24.09 -53.00 21.34
N MET A 927 23.36 -51.99 21.83
CA MET A 927 21.91 -51.93 21.73
C MET A 927 21.42 -51.82 20.26
N VAL A 928 22.15 -51.09 19.42
CA VAL A 928 21.86 -50.96 17.99
C VAL A 928 22.12 -52.27 17.26
N GLN A 929 23.24 -52.94 17.52
CA GLN A 929 23.59 -54.22 16.90
C GLN A 929 22.57 -55.31 17.26
N GLU A 930 22.14 -55.40 18.52
CA GLU A 930 21.08 -56.35 18.93
C GLU A 930 19.74 -56.12 18.19
N ALA A 931 19.42 -54.86 17.88
CA ALA A 931 18.24 -54.52 17.09
C ALA A 931 18.43 -54.86 15.60
N LEU A 932 19.63 -54.64 15.06
CA LEU A 932 20.00 -55.02 13.68
C LEU A 932 19.94 -56.54 13.49
N ASP A 933 20.49 -57.33 14.41
CA ASP A 933 20.47 -58.80 14.33
C ASP A 933 19.03 -59.35 14.34
N ARG A 934 18.13 -58.72 15.12
CA ARG A 934 16.70 -59.05 15.14
C ARG A 934 16.00 -58.77 13.81
N ILE A 935 16.27 -57.63 13.17
CA ILE A 935 15.65 -57.27 11.89
C ILE A 935 16.30 -58.03 10.71
N MET A 936 17.55 -58.48 10.80
CA MET A 936 18.23 -59.22 9.74
C MET A 936 17.72 -60.66 9.57
N SER A 937 17.24 -61.27 10.65
CA SER A 937 16.77 -62.66 10.64
C SER A 937 15.65 -62.87 9.60
N GLY A 938 15.88 -63.82 8.68
CA GLY A 938 14.90 -64.20 7.65
C GLY A 938 14.73 -63.21 6.49
N ARG A 939 15.59 -62.18 6.38
CA ARG A 939 15.53 -61.16 5.31
C ARG A 939 16.81 -61.14 4.48
N THR A 940 16.67 -60.87 3.18
CA THR A 940 17.84 -60.62 2.32
C THR A 940 18.50 -59.32 2.79
N THR A 941 19.72 -59.39 3.30
CA THR A 941 20.38 -58.23 3.91
C THR A 941 21.68 -57.91 3.20
N ILE A 942 21.86 -56.64 2.83
CA ILE A 942 23.13 -56.12 2.30
C ILE A 942 23.67 -55.10 3.29
N VAL A 943 24.87 -55.36 3.79
CA VAL A 943 25.50 -54.57 4.85
C VAL A 943 26.79 -53.97 4.32
N VAL A 944 26.85 -52.65 4.19
CA VAL A 944 28.12 -51.93 4.06
C VAL A 944 28.66 -51.74 5.47
N ALA A 945 29.73 -52.46 5.80
CA ALA A 945 30.28 -52.45 7.15
C ALA A 945 31.74 -51.99 7.15
N HIS A 946 32.05 -51.09 8.08
CA HIS A 946 33.41 -50.63 8.35
C HIS A 946 34.00 -51.30 9.61
N ARG A 947 33.20 -52.00 10.41
CA ARG A 947 33.61 -52.65 11.67
C ARG A 947 33.62 -54.18 11.52
N LEU A 948 34.73 -54.80 11.93
CA LEU A 948 34.95 -56.25 11.84
C LEU A 948 33.91 -57.10 12.59
N ASN A 949 33.39 -56.62 13.72
CA ASN A 949 32.41 -57.39 14.51
C ASN A 949 31.10 -57.63 13.76
N THR A 950 30.60 -56.61 13.05
CA THR A 950 29.38 -56.70 12.23
C THR A 950 29.59 -57.58 10.99
N ILE A 951 30.83 -57.67 10.49
CA ILE A 951 31.17 -58.46 9.29
C ILE A 951 31.28 -59.97 9.59
N ARG A 952 31.65 -60.34 10.82
CA ARG A 952 31.88 -61.74 11.22
C ARG A 952 30.63 -62.60 11.23
N SER A 953 29.46 -62.01 11.47
CA SER A 953 28.17 -62.71 11.54
C SER A 953 27.48 -62.86 10.19
N LEU A 954 28.08 -62.39 9.10
CA LEU A 954 27.48 -62.40 7.75
C LEU A 954 27.75 -63.72 7.01
N ASP A 955 26.81 -64.13 6.17
CA ASP A 955 26.88 -65.38 5.40
C ASP A 955 27.93 -65.31 4.29
N SER A 956 28.15 -64.13 3.71
CA SER A 956 29.17 -63.91 2.69
C SER A 956 29.70 -62.48 2.74
N ILE A 957 30.94 -62.27 2.29
CA ILE A 957 31.61 -60.97 2.27
C ILE A 957 32.16 -60.74 0.86
N ALA A 958 31.79 -59.61 0.28
CA ALA A 958 32.22 -59.11 -1.02
C ALA A 958 33.19 -57.93 -0.83
N VAL A 959 34.42 -58.09 -1.32
CA VAL A 959 35.49 -57.09 -1.20
C VAL A 959 35.57 -56.27 -2.48
N LEU A 960 35.48 -54.95 -2.33
CA LEU A 960 35.49 -53.96 -3.40
C LEU A 960 36.82 -53.21 -3.46
N GLY A 961 37.42 -53.17 -4.65
CA GLY A 961 38.62 -52.40 -4.96
C GLY A 961 38.49 -51.71 -6.31
N GLU A 962 38.70 -50.39 -6.34
CA GLU A 962 38.64 -49.57 -7.57
C GLU A 962 37.36 -49.80 -8.42
N GLY A 963 36.21 -49.97 -7.75
CA GLY A 963 34.91 -50.20 -8.42
C GLY A 963 34.67 -51.62 -8.92
N LYS A 964 35.58 -52.57 -8.66
CA LYS A 964 35.45 -53.99 -9.05
C LYS A 964 35.32 -54.90 -7.83
N LEU A 965 34.67 -56.05 -8.03
CA LEU A 965 34.64 -57.14 -7.05
C LEU A 965 35.99 -57.88 -7.09
N VAL A 966 36.73 -57.85 -5.98
CA VAL A 966 38.10 -58.39 -5.88
C VAL A 966 38.08 -59.77 -5.20
N GLU A 967 37.30 -59.94 -4.14
CA GLU A 967 37.20 -61.21 -3.38
C GLU A 967 35.75 -61.44 -2.94
N LEU A 968 35.34 -62.70 -2.88
CA LEU A 968 34.03 -63.12 -2.39
C LEU A 968 34.16 -64.42 -1.60
N GLY A 969 33.63 -64.47 -0.37
CA GLY A 969 33.63 -65.69 0.42
C GLY A 969 33.17 -65.48 1.87
N THR A 970 33.17 -66.54 2.66
CA THR A 970 32.86 -66.46 4.10
C THR A 970 34.03 -65.88 4.88
N TYR A 971 33.77 -65.33 6.08
CA TYR A 971 34.82 -64.75 6.92
C TYR A 971 36.04 -65.68 7.14
N PRO A 972 35.87 -66.98 7.48
CA PRO A 972 37.01 -67.89 7.64
C PRO A 972 37.76 -68.15 6.34
N GLN A 973 37.07 -68.20 5.20
CA GLN A 973 37.67 -68.43 3.88
C GLN A 973 38.57 -67.25 3.48
N LEU A 974 38.06 -66.02 3.61
CA LEU A 974 38.80 -64.81 3.25
C LEU A 974 39.99 -64.55 4.19
N MET A 975 39.87 -64.88 5.48
CA MET A 975 40.99 -64.82 6.43
C MET A 975 42.10 -65.82 6.10
N ASN A 976 41.75 -66.99 5.57
CA ASN A 976 42.73 -68.00 5.14
C ASN A 976 43.40 -67.65 3.80
N MET A 977 42.69 -66.97 2.89
CA MET A 977 43.24 -66.53 1.59
C MET A 977 44.36 -65.49 1.71
N LYS A 978 44.49 -64.81 2.86
CA LYS A 978 45.49 -63.75 3.11
C LYS A 978 45.53 -62.64 2.03
N GLY A 979 44.37 -62.36 1.43
CA GLY A 979 44.21 -61.38 0.35
C GLY A 979 43.85 -59.96 0.82
N ALA A 980 43.14 -59.21 -0.02
CA ALA A 980 42.69 -57.85 0.23
C ALA A 980 41.83 -57.72 1.50
N PHE A 981 40.95 -58.69 1.77
CA PHE A 981 40.17 -58.72 3.02
C PHE A 981 41.06 -58.88 4.26
N TYR A 982 42.01 -59.82 4.22
CA TYR A 982 42.92 -60.09 5.35
C TYR A 982 43.77 -58.86 5.71
N ASN A 983 44.23 -58.13 4.69
CA ASN A 983 44.98 -56.88 4.88
C ASN A 983 44.10 -55.80 5.53
N LEU A 984 42.83 -55.67 5.11
CA LEU A 984 41.87 -54.77 5.76
C LEU A 984 41.58 -55.17 7.21
N ALA A 985 41.39 -56.47 7.47
CA ALA A 985 41.05 -57.00 8.78
C ALA A 985 42.20 -56.92 9.80
N THR A 986 43.45 -56.93 9.34
CA THR A 986 44.64 -56.79 10.19
C THR A 986 44.97 -55.34 10.51
N LEU A 987 44.60 -54.39 9.65
CA LEU A 987 44.77 -52.95 9.88
C LEU A 987 43.82 -52.37 10.94
N GLN A 988 42.68 -53.03 11.22
CA GLN A 988 41.67 -52.59 12.19
C GLN A 988 41.79 -53.27 13.57
N LYS A 989 42.87 -54.03 13.81
CA LYS A 989 43.11 -54.73 15.08
C LYS A 989 43.68 -53.83 16.17
#